data_AF-A0A4D4KRZ0-F1
#
_entry.id   AF-A0A4D4KRZ0-F1
#
_cell.length_a   1.000
_cell.length_b   1.000
_cell.length_c   1.000
_cell.angle_alpha   90.00
_cell.angle_beta   90.00
_cell.angle_gamma   90.00
#
_symmetry.space_group_name_H-M   'P 1'
#
loop_
_entity.id
_entity.type
_entity.pdbx_description
1 polymer ?
#
loop_
_entity_poly.entity_id
_entity_poly.type
_entity_poly.pdbx_seq_one_letter_code
_entity_poly.pdbx_strand_id
1 'polypeptide(L)'
;MTDTMDPAEIRTLMEDQLRLSRRLRERIRELEEEKHAPLAVVGMGLRLPPDLSSPEEYWDFLRGDGVALSGLPEDRPGLRAVYDPTPGKPGRSYVDRAGFLNDIAHFDAEFFGISRREARLLDPQQRMLLEVSWEALERAGIAVHRSDRLDVGVYLGIMASEYTERLKDRGDASRIDPYYTTGGGLCFGAGRISYVMGFSGPAVSVDTACSSSLTALHLAVRGLRGHECRYALVCGSNLLLSADLMVSLSQARALSPEGRSKAFLASADGYGRGEGVGALILMRLADAEREGRPVLAVVRGTAMGHDGAASGLTAPNGPAQQEVIAAALADAGVQAADLGWIEAHGTGTALGDPIEMGALDAVVGEAVRDRGIPLALGSVKSRIGHLEAASGVASLIKTVLMLRHGEIPAAASPDDGKLNPHIAWDRMNFTVPRQHRLWPAELPRRVAGINSFGMSGTNVHAVLEAYEPAAPLEPTQEGRATREVLALSARDHSALTELAAAVRACLTTADATSVSSICHTLRAGRAAFGHRLAVTGADATELTEALDNALAAPTDPVPPLRTIVLRVGEDQAALDRVVTGWASAFPALAGEGTAPSPAEPDGSGSVETLADMIHGLGLTVEVRRDADAAGVAATLEWAVAGGPTVSMPLESGERNPVAPLLDAAAALFTFGAELRWDRLRAPGARLLSDLPTYPFRRRRYWIEEPHWGADAAAPDAGTSGLGAPAATGVPVSLASLSPAEMEAYLLAELREVLQETGELDPERSFLDAGGDSFTSTLFITKVEERFHVGLTPEELPLDLPLAEMISKLAASVTLRGDEAEREPSA
;
A
#
# COMPACT_ATOMS: atom_id res chain seq x y z
N MET A 1 18.76 -12.59 -74.01
CA MET A 1 17.58 -12.75 -73.13
C MET A 1 17.81 -11.82 -71.96
N THR A 2 17.37 -10.57 -72.09
CA THR A 2 17.34 -9.59 -71.01
C THR A 2 15.91 -9.61 -70.49
N ASP A 3 15.73 -10.27 -69.35
CA ASP A 3 14.45 -10.39 -68.66
C ASP A 3 14.14 -9.04 -68.00
N THR A 4 13.59 -8.11 -68.78
CA THR A 4 13.13 -6.82 -68.28
C THR A 4 11.77 -7.04 -67.63
N MET A 5 11.73 -7.00 -66.29
CA MET A 5 10.50 -7.06 -65.50
C MET A 5 9.40 -6.17 -66.09
N ASP A 6 8.17 -6.65 -66.07
CA ASP A 6 7.00 -5.92 -66.54
C ASP A 6 6.82 -4.64 -65.68
N PRO A 7 6.63 -3.45 -66.28
CA PRO A 7 6.26 -2.23 -65.57
C PRO A 7 5.10 -2.38 -64.56
N ALA A 8 4.17 -3.32 -64.78
CA ALA A 8 3.12 -3.65 -63.82
C ALA A 8 3.69 -4.35 -62.57
N GLU A 9 4.60 -5.31 -62.74
CA GLU A 9 5.29 -6.00 -61.64
C GLU A 9 6.16 -5.03 -60.83
N ILE A 10 6.85 -4.09 -61.51
CA ILE A 10 7.62 -3.03 -60.85
C ILE A 10 6.71 -2.13 -59.99
N ARG A 11 5.53 -1.75 -60.50
CA ARG A 11 4.56 -0.93 -59.74
C ARG A 11 4.05 -1.66 -58.51
N THR A 12 3.65 -2.92 -58.63
CA THR A 12 3.18 -3.73 -57.50
C THR A 12 4.28 -3.88 -56.45
N LEU A 13 5.53 -4.15 -56.87
CA LEU A 13 6.67 -4.25 -55.97
C LEU A 13 6.94 -2.91 -55.24
N MET A 14 6.81 -1.77 -55.92
CA MET A 14 6.94 -0.45 -55.30
C MET A 14 5.82 -0.15 -54.29
N GLU A 15 4.57 -0.51 -54.61
CA GLU A 15 3.43 -0.34 -53.70
C GLU A 15 3.58 -1.22 -52.44
N ASP A 16 4.03 -2.46 -52.59
CA ASP A 16 4.29 -3.36 -51.48
C ASP A 16 5.46 -2.88 -50.62
N GLN A 17 6.53 -2.36 -51.23
CA GLN A 17 7.64 -1.73 -50.50
C GLN A 17 7.19 -0.48 -49.73
N LEU A 18 6.31 0.35 -50.31
CA LEU A 18 5.75 1.52 -49.61
C LEU A 18 4.85 1.11 -48.44
N ARG A 19 4.02 0.07 -48.60
CA ARG A 19 3.19 -0.47 -47.51
C ARG A 19 4.04 -1.05 -46.39
N LEU A 20 5.07 -1.84 -46.72
CA LEU A 20 6.01 -2.39 -45.75
C LEU A 20 6.76 -1.27 -45.02
N SER A 21 7.26 -0.26 -45.74
CA SER A 21 7.95 0.88 -45.15
C SER A 21 7.05 1.67 -44.19
N ARG A 22 5.76 1.85 -44.51
CA ARG A 22 4.79 2.47 -43.59
C ARG A 22 4.58 1.63 -42.33
N ARG A 23 4.29 0.33 -42.48
CA ARG A 23 4.13 -0.59 -41.34
C ARG A 23 5.36 -0.66 -40.45
N LEU A 24 6.56 -0.67 -41.02
CA LEU A 24 7.81 -0.67 -40.24
C LEU A 24 8.00 0.65 -39.50
N ARG A 25 7.68 1.80 -40.10
CA ARG A 25 7.75 3.10 -39.42
C ARG A 25 6.71 3.22 -38.30
N GLU A 26 5.50 2.75 -38.54
CA GLU A 26 4.44 2.65 -37.52
C GLU A 26 4.92 1.76 -36.36
N ARG A 27 5.46 0.57 -36.67
CA ARG A 27 5.97 -0.33 -35.64
C ARG A 27 7.16 0.23 -34.86
N ILE A 28 8.09 0.93 -35.52
CA ILE A 28 9.21 1.60 -34.85
C ILE A 28 8.67 2.67 -33.90
N ARG A 29 7.71 3.48 -34.35
CA ARG A 29 7.08 4.51 -33.52
C ARG A 29 6.36 3.93 -32.32
N GLU A 30 5.59 2.86 -32.50
CA GLU A 30 4.94 2.14 -31.39
C GLU A 30 5.97 1.64 -30.37
N LEU A 31 7.06 1.02 -30.83
CA LEU A 31 8.13 0.53 -29.95
C LEU A 31 8.85 1.67 -29.21
N GLU A 32 9.04 2.82 -29.86
CA GLU A 32 9.60 4.02 -29.23
C GLU A 32 8.64 4.60 -28.17
N GLU A 33 7.34 4.63 -28.47
CA GLU A 33 6.28 5.06 -27.54
C GLU A 33 6.17 4.09 -26.34
N GLU A 34 6.27 2.78 -26.55
CA GLU A 34 6.32 1.75 -25.50
C GLU A 34 7.57 1.91 -24.62
N LYS A 35 8.74 2.13 -25.23
CA LYS A 35 10.01 2.32 -24.51
C LYS A 35 10.01 3.54 -23.60
N HIS A 36 9.30 4.59 -24.00
CA HIS A 36 9.17 5.84 -23.24
C HIS A 36 7.76 6.03 -22.66
N ALA A 37 7.02 4.93 -22.48
CA ALA A 37 5.64 4.99 -22.03
C ALA A 37 5.53 5.78 -20.70
N PRO A 38 4.62 6.76 -20.60
CA PRO A 38 4.38 7.51 -19.38
C PRO A 38 3.74 6.61 -18.32
N LEU A 39 4.14 6.77 -17.07
CA LEU A 39 3.65 5.97 -15.96
C LEU A 39 2.86 6.84 -14.99
N ALA A 40 1.63 6.43 -14.68
CA ALA A 40 0.77 7.10 -13.72
C ALA A 40 1.15 6.70 -12.30
N VAL A 41 1.29 7.69 -11.42
CA VAL A 41 1.20 7.47 -9.97
C VAL A 41 -0.29 7.43 -9.62
N VAL A 42 -0.76 6.30 -9.10
CA VAL A 42 -2.20 6.08 -8.84
C VAL A 42 -2.57 5.96 -7.36
N GLY A 43 -1.60 5.72 -6.48
CA GLY A 43 -1.82 5.69 -5.04
C GLY A 43 -0.53 6.00 -4.28
N MET A 44 -0.68 6.48 -3.06
CA MET A 44 0.45 6.84 -2.19
C MET A 44 0.09 6.71 -0.73
N GLY A 45 1.05 6.30 0.11
CA GLY A 45 0.92 6.24 1.56
C GLY A 45 2.24 6.67 2.23
N LEU A 46 2.18 7.11 3.47
CA LEU A 46 3.38 7.57 4.20
C LEU A 46 3.24 7.48 5.72
N ARG A 47 4.40 7.45 6.38
CA ARG A 47 4.61 7.82 7.78
C ARG A 47 5.82 8.74 7.83
N LEU A 48 5.63 10.00 8.20
CA LEU A 48 6.70 11.02 8.28
C LEU A 48 6.64 11.78 9.61
N PRO A 49 7.76 12.33 10.10
CA PRO A 49 7.77 13.17 11.29
C PRO A 49 6.91 14.44 11.14
N PRO A 50 6.33 15.00 12.23
CA PRO A 50 6.41 14.47 13.59
C PRO A 50 5.49 13.26 13.80
N ASP A 51 4.32 13.22 13.15
CA ASP A 51 3.34 12.11 13.19
C ASP A 51 2.42 12.16 11.96
N LEU A 52 2.96 12.58 10.82
CA LEU A 52 2.21 12.65 9.57
C LEU A 52 1.93 11.23 9.08
N SER A 53 0.65 10.89 8.98
CA SER A 53 0.17 9.55 8.63
C SER A 53 -0.50 9.48 7.27
N SER A 54 -0.73 10.63 6.63
CA SER A 54 -1.37 10.71 5.31
C SER A 54 -0.71 11.74 4.38
N PRO A 55 -0.82 11.57 3.06
CA PRO A 55 -0.45 12.58 2.07
C PRO A 55 -1.15 13.94 2.28
N GLU A 56 -2.39 13.93 2.76
CA GLU A 56 -3.17 15.14 3.04
C GLU A 56 -2.56 15.92 4.22
N GLU A 57 -2.26 15.24 5.34
CA GLU A 57 -1.58 15.85 6.49
C GLU A 57 -0.18 16.36 6.10
N TYR A 58 0.53 15.61 5.25
CA TYR A 58 1.83 16.06 4.76
C TYR A 58 1.72 17.30 3.88
N TRP A 59 0.69 17.40 3.03
CA TRP A 59 0.44 18.60 2.25
C TRP A 59 0.16 19.81 3.15
N ASP A 60 -0.67 19.65 4.18
CA ASP A 60 -0.97 20.72 5.14
C ASP A 60 0.29 21.16 5.90
N PHE A 61 1.12 20.21 6.32
CA PHE A 61 2.44 20.51 6.89
C PHE A 61 3.31 21.29 5.90
N LEU A 62 3.37 20.87 4.63
CA LEU A 62 4.17 21.53 3.59
C LEU A 62 3.71 22.96 3.31
N ARG A 63 2.40 23.26 3.38
CA ARG A 63 1.89 24.63 3.23
C ARG A 63 2.27 25.56 4.38
N GLY A 64 2.46 25.01 5.58
CA GLY A 64 2.99 25.74 6.73
C GLY A 64 4.52 25.98 6.65
N ASP A 65 5.09 26.54 7.70
CA ASP A 65 6.53 26.81 7.89
C ASP A 65 7.21 25.88 8.90
N GLY A 66 6.46 24.93 9.48
CA GLY A 66 6.94 24.01 10.51
C GLY A 66 8.14 23.13 10.11
N VAL A 67 8.95 22.79 11.11
CA VAL A 67 10.10 21.88 11.00
C VAL A 67 9.89 20.72 11.98
N ALA A 68 9.89 19.50 11.47
CA ALA A 68 9.61 18.27 12.19
C ALA A 68 10.89 17.64 12.77
N LEU A 69 11.60 18.39 13.62
CA LEU A 69 12.81 17.92 14.31
C LEU A 69 12.62 17.95 15.83
N SER A 70 12.76 16.79 16.46
CA SER A 70 12.66 16.59 17.91
C SER A 70 14.00 16.17 18.52
N GLY A 71 14.08 16.21 19.85
CA GLY A 71 15.24 15.69 20.57
C GLY A 71 15.29 14.15 20.56
N LEU A 72 16.42 13.56 20.95
CA LEU A 72 16.58 12.10 21.05
C LEU A 72 15.46 11.46 21.92
N PRO A 73 14.72 10.47 21.41
CA PRO A 73 13.52 9.96 22.07
C PRO A 73 13.86 9.11 23.30
N GLU A 74 12.96 9.09 24.28
CA GLU A 74 13.16 8.38 25.55
C GLU A 74 13.16 6.86 25.40
N ASP A 75 12.41 6.34 24.43
CA ASP A 75 12.29 4.91 24.13
C ASP A 75 13.49 4.33 23.35
N ARG A 76 14.55 5.13 23.12
CA ARG A 76 15.81 4.69 22.47
C ARG A 76 17.04 5.13 23.30
N PRO A 77 17.23 4.56 24.50
CA PRO A 77 18.29 4.99 25.42
C PRO A 77 19.71 4.86 24.85
N GLY A 78 19.94 3.93 23.92
CA GLY A 78 21.23 3.79 23.22
C GLY A 78 21.66 5.03 22.44
N LEU A 79 20.73 5.73 21.78
CA LEU A 79 21.03 6.99 21.07
C LEU A 79 21.43 8.09 22.05
N ARG A 80 20.74 8.16 23.19
CA ARG A 80 21.00 9.15 24.24
C ARG A 80 22.33 8.92 24.93
N ALA A 81 22.68 7.66 25.14
CA ALA A 81 23.89 7.25 25.86
C ALA A 81 25.19 7.69 25.17
N VAL A 82 25.17 7.91 23.85
CA VAL A 82 26.35 8.33 23.06
C VAL A 82 26.47 9.84 22.88
N TYR A 83 25.46 10.62 23.29
CA TYR A 83 25.49 12.07 23.10
C TYR A 83 26.58 12.74 23.94
N ASP A 84 27.39 13.57 23.30
CA ASP A 84 28.30 14.52 23.92
C ASP A 84 28.44 15.74 23.00
N PRO A 85 28.09 16.95 23.46
CA PRO A 85 28.10 18.14 22.61
C PRO A 85 29.50 18.52 22.11
N THR A 86 30.57 17.92 22.66
CA THR A 86 31.95 18.18 22.23
C THR A 86 32.27 17.39 20.95
N PRO A 87 32.47 18.06 19.80
CA PRO A 87 32.68 17.35 18.55
C PRO A 87 34.04 16.62 18.54
N GLY A 88 34.06 15.35 18.16
CA GLY A 88 35.30 14.58 17.88
C GLY A 88 35.80 13.72 19.03
N LYS A 89 35.02 13.59 20.11
CA LYS A 89 35.24 12.55 21.12
C LYS A 89 34.98 11.16 20.50
N PRO A 90 35.92 10.21 20.59
CA PRO A 90 35.73 8.85 20.08
C PRO A 90 34.49 8.19 20.69
N GLY A 91 33.70 7.50 19.87
CA GLY A 91 32.50 6.79 20.32
C GLY A 91 31.31 7.70 20.71
N ARG A 92 31.38 9.01 20.44
CA ARG A 92 30.32 9.97 20.77
C ARG A 92 29.71 10.63 19.55
N SER A 93 28.45 11.03 19.68
CA SER A 93 27.73 11.88 18.72
C SER A 93 27.53 13.27 19.33
N TYR A 94 27.75 14.33 18.56
CA TYR A 94 27.47 15.71 19.01
C TYR A 94 26.06 16.19 18.67
N VAL A 95 25.26 15.35 18.02
CA VAL A 95 23.90 15.68 17.56
C VAL A 95 22.88 15.06 18.51
N ASP A 96 21.94 15.87 18.98
CA ASP A 96 20.81 15.47 19.84
C ASP A 96 19.43 15.66 19.20
N ARG A 97 19.36 16.03 17.92
CA ARG A 97 18.11 16.28 17.20
C ARG A 97 18.07 15.54 15.86
N ALA A 98 16.89 15.04 15.51
CA ALA A 98 16.58 14.43 14.22
C ALA A 98 15.07 14.48 13.96
N GLY A 99 14.65 14.11 12.76
CA GLY A 99 13.23 13.88 12.46
C GLY A 99 12.82 12.49 12.91
N PHE A 100 12.28 12.35 14.12
CA PHE A 100 11.84 11.05 14.64
C PHE A 100 10.36 10.81 14.35
N LEU A 101 10.03 9.57 14.01
CA LEU A 101 8.67 9.07 14.08
C LEU A 101 8.36 8.68 15.53
N ASN A 102 7.15 8.98 15.99
CA ASN A 102 6.66 8.38 17.22
C ASN A 102 6.02 7.02 16.92
N ASP A 103 5.79 6.27 17.99
CA ASP A 103 4.95 5.09 17.98
C ASP A 103 5.39 3.91 17.09
N ILE A 104 6.69 3.82 16.78
CA ILE A 104 7.30 2.80 15.90
C ILE A 104 7.15 1.35 16.41
N ALA A 105 6.68 1.16 17.64
CA ALA A 105 6.47 -0.17 18.21
C ALA A 105 5.07 -0.73 17.91
N HIS A 106 4.12 0.06 17.42
CA HIS A 106 2.75 -0.40 17.20
C HIS A 106 2.53 -0.94 15.79
N PHE A 107 1.70 -1.99 15.69
CA PHE A 107 1.39 -2.69 14.44
C PHE A 107 0.12 -3.54 14.58
N ASP A 108 -0.60 -3.80 13.49
CA ASP A 108 -1.72 -4.74 13.45
C ASP A 108 -1.32 -6.12 12.87
N ALA A 109 -0.66 -6.94 13.68
CA ALA A 109 -0.13 -8.22 13.24
C ALA A 109 -1.23 -9.20 12.76
N GLU A 110 -2.37 -9.25 13.46
CA GLU A 110 -3.48 -10.14 13.12
C GLU A 110 -4.11 -9.78 11.77
N PHE A 111 -4.15 -8.48 11.42
CA PHE A 111 -4.61 -8.06 10.11
C PHE A 111 -3.75 -8.64 8.98
N PHE A 112 -2.44 -8.77 9.18
CA PHE A 112 -1.54 -9.32 8.17
C PHE A 112 -1.31 -10.82 8.29
N GLY A 113 -2.03 -11.51 9.18
CA GLY A 113 -1.85 -12.95 9.42
C GLY A 113 -0.48 -13.29 10.02
N ILE A 114 0.05 -12.41 10.89
CA ILE A 114 1.34 -12.55 11.54
C ILE A 114 1.11 -12.85 13.02
N SER A 115 1.70 -13.94 13.54
CA SER A 115 1.60 -14.26 14.97
C SER A 115 2.24 -13.18 15.84
N ARG A 116 1.82 -13.11 17.12
CA ARG A 116 2.47 -12.22 18.08
C ARG A 116 3.94 -12.58 18.30
N ARG A 117 4.26 -13.88 18.25
CA ARG A 117 5.63 -14.39 18.36
C ARG A 117 6.51 -13.79 17.27
N GLU A 118 6.07 -13.88 16.01
CA GLU A 118 6.80 -13.30 14.88
C GLU A 118 6.86 -11.78 14.97
N ALA A 119 5.72 -11.11 15.20
CA ALA A 119 5.60 -9.65 15.18
C ALA A 119 6.58 -8.93 16.13
N ARG A 120 6.94 -9.55 17.27
CA ARG A 120 7.95 -9.02 18.20
C ARG A 120 9.34 -8.91 17.58
N LEU A 121 9.70 -9.86 16.73
CA LEU A 121 11.00 -9.97 16.09
C LEU A 121 11.08 -9.29 14.72
N LEU A 122 9.93 -8.90 14.14
CA LEU A 122 9.91 -8.11 12.91
C LEU A 122 10.48 -6.72 13.12
N ASP A 123 11.39 -6.29 12.24
CA ASP A 123 11.84 -4.91 12.18
C ASP A 123 10.63 -3.97 12.03
N PRO A 124 10.49 -2.93 12.88
CA PRO A 124 9.47 -1.89 12.75
C PRO A 124 9.32 -1.31 11.34
N GLN A 125 10.42 -1.24 10.57
CA GLN A 125 10.40 -0.84 9.16
C GLN A 125 9.50 -1.76 8.32
N GLN A 126 9.64 -3.08 8.47
CA GLN A 126 8.81 -4.05 7.74
C GLN A 126 7.33 -3.94 8.14
N ARG A 127 7.06 -3.69 9.43
CA ARG A 127 5.70 -3.51 9.96
C ARG A 127 5.01 -2.30 9.35
N MET A 128 5.65 -1.13 9.41
CA MET A 128 5.11 0.10 8.78
C MET A 128 5.02 -0.03 7.26
N LEU A 129 5.96 -0.72 6.61
CA LEU A 129 5.90 -0.97 5.18
C LEU A 129 4.65 -1.76 4.78
N LEU A 130 4.20 -2.72 5.59
CA LEU A 130 2.95 -3.47 5.33
C LEU A 130 1.72 -2.55 5.38
N GLU A 131 1.59 -1.75 6.45
CA GLU A 131 0.48 -0.79 6.60
C GLU A 131 0.48 0.26 5.49
N VAL A 132 1.62 0.91 5.24
CA VAL A 132 1.74 1.98 4.25
C VAL A 132 1.53 1.46 2.82
N SER A 133 1.95 0.22 2.54
CA SER A 133 1.69 -0.41 1.23
C SER A 133 0.21 -0.73 1.05
N TRP A 134 -0.46 -1.24 2.09
CA TRP A 134 -1.92 -1.48 2.07
C TRP A 134 -2.68 -0.19 1.77
N GLU A 135 -2.36 0.90 2.48
CA GLU A 135 -2.98 2.21 2.30
C GLU A 135 -2.77 2.76 0.88
N ALA A 136 -1.56 2.62 0.33
CA ALA A 136 -1.27 3.04 -1.03
C ALA A 136 -2.10 2.28 -2.06
N LEU A 137 -2.37 0.99 -1.84
CA LEU A 137 -3.22 0.15 -2.71
C LEU A 137 -4.69 0.55 -2.60
N GLU A 138 -5.20 0.77 -1.39
CA GLU A 138 -6.57 1.26 -1.18
C GLU A 138 -6.78 2.62 -1.86
N ARG A 139 -5.80 3.53 -1.74
CA ARG A 139 -5.83 4.85 -2.40
C ARG A 139 -5.68 4.75 -3.92
N ALA A 140 -5.10 3.67 -4.44
CA ALA A 140 -5.10 3.34 -5.87
C ALA A 140 -6.42 2.70 -6.35
N GLY A 141 -7.36 2.42 -5.44
CA GLY A 141 -8.58 1.67 -5.73
C GLY A 141 -8.26 0.23 -6.15
N ILE A 142 -7.29 -0.40 -5.49
CA ILE A 142 -6.94 -1.81 -5.68
C ILE A 142 -7.39 -2.57 -4.44
N ALA A 143 -8.48 -3.33 -4.57
CA ALA A 143 -8.89 -4.28 -3.53
C ALA A 143 -7.91 -5.45 -3.50
N VAL A 144 -7.34 -5.72 -2.32
CA VAL A 144 -6.36 -6.80 -2.12
C VAL A 144 -7.06 -8.01 -1.51
N HIS A 145 -7.15 -9.09 -2.27
CA HIS A 145 -7.56 -10.40 -1.77
C HIS A 145 -6.38 -11.35 -1.86
N ARG A 146 -6.02 -12.03 -0.77
CA ARG A 146 -4.83 -12.90 -0.72
C ARG A 146 -4.90 -14.07 -1.71
N SER A 147 -6.11 -14.50 -2.07
CA SER A 147 -6.37 -15.49 -3.12
C SER A 147 -6.05 -14.99 -4.53
N ASP A 148 -6.06 -13.67 -4.72
CA ASP A 148 -5.83 -13.06 -6.02
C ASP A 148 -4.32 -13.02 -6.25
N ARG A 149 -3.87 -13.69 -7.30
CA ARG A 149 -2.49 -13.58 -7.77
C ARG A 149 -2.30 -12.25 -8.48
N LEU A 150 -2.27 -11.16 -7.72
CA LEU A 150 -2.13 -9.81 -8.26
C LEU A 150 -0.73 -9.63 -8.88
N ASP A 151 -0.70 -9.11 -10.10
CA ASP A 151 0.53 -8.85 -10.84
C ASP A 151 1.14 -7.50 -10.42
N VAL A 152 1.72 -7.48 -9.23
CA VAL A 152 2.36 -6.32 -8.60
C VAL A 152 3.84 -6.65 -8.38
N GLY A 153 4.74 -5.82 -8.89
CA GLY A 153 6.15 -5.83 -8.51
C GLY A 153 6.41 -4.92 -7.30
N VAL A 154 7.24 -5.35 -6.36
CA VAL A 154 7.64 -4.62 -5.14
C VAL A 154 9.11 -4.21 -5.24
N TYR A 155 9.36 -2.90 -5.24
CA TYR A 155 10.69 -2.32 -5.33
C TYR A 155 10.92 -1.45 -4.09
N LEU A 156 11.75 -1.93 -3.16
CA LEU A 156 11.96 -1.33 -1.85
C LEU A 156 13.36 -0.75 -1.70
N GLY A 157 13.46 0.56 -1.44
CA GLY A 157 14.68 1.17 -0.93
C GLY A 157 14.81 1.01 0.58
N ILE A 158 15.84 0.29 1.04
CA ILE A 158 16.13 0.08 2.47
C ILE A 158 17.62 -0.21 2.64
N MET A 159 18.25 0.31 3.70
CA MET A 159 19.71 0.20 3.88
C MET A 159 20.17 -0.36 5.23
N ALA A 160 19.31 -0.38 6.25
CA ALA A 160 19.73 -0.72 7.60
C ALA A 160 18.78 -1.75 8.25
N SER A 161 19.36 -2.71 8.98
CA SER A 161 18.68 -3.77 9.73
C SER A 161 18.98 -3.66 11.23
N GLU A 162 18.95 -2.43 11.74
CA GLU A 162 19.42 -2.09 13.09
C GLU A 162 18.62 -2.80 14.19
N TYR A 163 17.33 -3.08 13.98
CA TYR A 163 16.49 -3.75 14.99
C TYR A 163 17.01 -5.15 15.36
N THR A 164 17.46 -5.92 14.37
CA THR A 164 17.99 -7.28 14.55
C THR A 164 19.44 -7.29 15.03
N GLU A 165 20.21 -6.23 14.74
CA GLU A 165 21.55 -6.04 15.31
C GLU A 165 21.49 -5.90 16.83
N ARG A 166 20.44 -5.27 17.38
CA ARG A 166 20.21 -5.16 18.84
C ARG A 166 20.02 -6.50 19.55
N LEU A 167 19.73 -7.58 18.82
CA LEU A 167 19.70 -8.94 19.36
C LEU A 167 21.12 -9.54 19.45
N LYS A 168 22.03 -9.17 18.54
CA LYS A 168 23.42 -9.67 18.51
C LYS A 168 24.28 -9.09 19.63
N ASP A 169 24.10 -7.80 19.94
CA ASP A 169 24.84 -7.09 21.01
C ASP A 169 24.69 -7.73 22.40
N ARG A 170 23.78 -8.70 22.54
CA ARG A 170 23.43 -9.34 23.80
C ARG A 170 24.16 -10.67 24.04
N GLY A 171 24.85 -11.23 23.05
CA GLY A 171 25.66 -12.46 23.19
C GLY A 171 24.90 -13.73 23.58
N ASP A 172 23.57 -13.68 23.69
CA ASP A 172 22.71 -14.78 24.12
C ASP A 172 22.07 -15.46 22.90
N ALA A 173 22.77 -16.48 22.38
CA ALA A 173 22.33 -17.25 21.22
C ALA A 173 20.99 -17.97 21.45
N SER A 174 20.55 -18.17 22.70
CA SER A 174 19.28 -18.83 23.01
C SER A 174 18.04 -18.02 22.59
N ARG A 175 18.22 -16.72 22.30
CA ARG A 175 17.15 -15.82 21.82
C ARG A 175 16.99 -15.82 20.30
N ILE A 176 17.87 -16.50 19.57
CA ILE A 176 17.78 -16.62 18.12
C ILE A 176 16.78 -17.74 17.82
N ASP A 177 15.57 -17.36 17.45
CA ASP A 177 14.56 -18.28 16.92
C ASP A 177 14.44 -18.14 15.38
N PRO A 178 13.63 -18.97 14.72
CA PRO A 178 13.54 -18.95 13.25
C PRO A 178 13.06 -17.63 12.64
N TYR A 179 12.37 -16.77 13.40
CA TYR A 179 11.96 -15.44 12.92
C TYR A 179 13.07 -14.41 12.97
N TYR A 180 14.21 -14.72 13.60
CA TYR A 180 15.37 -13.83 13.61
C TYR A 180 15.79 -13.39 12.20
N THR A 181 15.89 -14.35 11.28
CA THR A 181 16.34 -14.11 9.91
C THR A 181 15.27 -13.39 9.10
N THR A 182 14.02 -13.84 9.20
CA THR A 182 12.90 -13.30 8.42
C THR A 182 12.43 -11.94 8.94
N GLY A 183 12.68 -11.62 10.21
CA GLY A 183 12.33 -10.35 10.84
C GLY A 183 13.33 -9.24 10.59
N GLY A 184 14.62 -9.57 10.37
CA GLY A 184 15.69 -8.59 10.13
C GLY A 184 16.18 -8.45 8.70
N GLY A 185 16.22 -9.54 7.93
CA GLY A 185 16.86 -9.53 6.62
C GLY A 185 16.20 -8.54 5.65
N LEU A 186 17.00 -7.66 5.04
CA LEU A 186 16.50 -6.61 4.15
C LEU A 186 15.66 -7.14 2.97
N CYS A 187 16.00 -8.32 2.43
CA CYS A 187 15.24 -8.97 1.37
C CYS A 187 13.82 -9.35 1.79
N PHE A 188 13.60 -9.62 3.08
CA PHE A 188 12.27 -9.93 3.60
C PHE A 188 11.38 -8.69 3.65
N GLY A 189 11.90 -7.47 3.57
CA GLY A 189 11.06 -6.28 3.41
C GLY A 189 10.17 -6.35 2.17
N ALA A 190 10.75 -6.48 0.98
CA ALA A 190 10.00 -6.61 -0.27
C ALA A 190 9.27 -7.97 -0.37
N GLY A 191 9.93 -9.06 0.07
CA GLY A 191 9.38 -10.40 0.03
C GLY A 191 8.13 -10.57 0.91
N ARG A 192 8.12 -9.98 2.11
CA ARG A 192 6.99 -10.05 3.05
C ARG A 192 5.78 -9.30 2.54
N ILE A 193 5.96 -8.11 1.95
CA ILE A 193 4.86 -7.40 1.30
C ILE A 193 4.25 -8.29 0.22
N SER A 194 5.08 -8.89 -0.64
CA SER A 194 4.59 -9.75 -1.72
C SER A 194 3.84 -10.98 -1.20
N TYR A 195 4.39 -11.63 -0.16
CA TYR A 195 3.79 -12.80 0.47
C TYR A 195 2.44 -12.50 1.13
N VAL A 196 2.37 -11.44 1.92
CA VAL A 196 1.15 -11.07 2.68
C VAL A 196 0.04 -10.62 1.73
N MET A 197 0.38 -9.90 0.67
CA MET A 197 -0.58 -9.33 -0.27
C MET A 197 -0.94 -10.24 -1.45
N GLY A 198 -0.28 -11.40 -1.60
CA GLY A 198 -0.52 -12.33 -2.72
C GLY A 198 0.07 -11.88 -4.06
N PHE A 199 1.15 -11.09 -4.05
CA PHE A 199 1.75 -10.55 -5.26
C PHE A 199 2.63 -11.55 -6.00
N SER A 200 2.60 -11.47 -7.32
CA SER A 200 3.32 -12.39 -8.22
C SER A 200 4.43 -11.76 -9.07
N GLY A 201 4.58 -10.43 -9.02
CA GLY A 201 5.63 -9.71 -9.74
C GLY A 201 7.00 -9.75 -9.02
N PRO A 202 8.02 -9.07 -9.59
CA PRO A 202 9.36 -9.01 -8.99
C PRO A 202 9.35 -8.40 -7.58
N ALA A 203 10.11 -8.96 -6.64
CA ALA A 203 10.25 -8.41 -5.29
C ALA A 203 11.73 -8.18 -4.96
N VAL A 204 12.14 -6.90 -4.88
CA VAL A 204 13.55 -6.52 -4.74
C VAL A 204 13.73 -5.45 -3.67
N SER A 205 14.66 -5.70 -2.75
CA SER A 205 15.18 -4.69 -1.83
C SER A 205 16.52 -4.16 -2.36
N VAL A 206 16.68 -2.84 -2.43
CA VAL A 206 17.89 -2.18 -2.94
C VAL A 206 18.50 -1.25 -1.90
N ASP A 207 19.82 -1.34 -1.77
CA ASP A 207 20.64 -0.44 -0.99
C ASP A 207 21.64 0.29 -1.90
N THR A 208 21.35 1.56 -2.15
CA THR A 208 22.23 2.53 -2.78
C THR A 208 22.34 3.77 -1.88
N ALA A 209 22.37 3.53 -0.56
CA ALA A 209 22.34 4.51 0.51
C ALA A 209 21.18 5.51 0.36
N CYS A 210 21.48 6.81 0.35
CA CYS A 210 20.48 7.89 0.25
C CYS A 210 19.65 7.86 -1.05
N SER A 211 20.13 7.20 -2.10
CA SER A 211 19.43 7.09 -3.38
C SER A 211 18.46 5.90 -3.48
N SER A 212 18.43 5.00 -2.48
CA SER A 212 17.73 3.71 -2.54
C SER A 212 16.28 3.76 -3.03
N SER A 213 15.41 4.60 -2.47
CA SER A 213 14.01 4.68 -2.92
C SER A 213 13.83 5.26 -4.32
N LEU A 214 14.74 6.12 -4.80
CA LEU A 214 14.69 6.62 -6.18
C LEU A 214 15.30 5.62 -7.16
N THR A 215 16.29 4.84 -6.74
CA THR A 215 16.76 3.64 -7.45
C THR A 215 15.62 2.62 -7.59
N ALA A 216 14.86 2.38 -6.52
CA ALA A 216 13.67 1.52 -6.56
C ALA A 216 12.63 2.03 -7.57
N LEU A 217 12.37 3.35 -7.63
CA LEU A 217 11.55 3.95 -8.68
C LEU A 217 12.10 3.65 -10.08
N HIS A 218 13.40 3.84 -10.30
CA HIS A 218 14.01 3.57 -11.60
C HIS A 218 13.79 2.13 -12.05
N LEU A 219 13.99 1.16 -11.15
CA LEU A 219 13.77 -0.26 -11.43
C LEU A 219 12.29 -0.54 -11.73
N ALA A 220 11.36 0.04 -10.96
CA ALA A 220 9.93 -0.07 -11.22
C ALA A 220 9.52 0.50 -12.58
N VAL A 221 10.10 1.64 -12.99
CA VAL A 221 9.87 2.25 -14.31
C VAL A 221 10.32 1.29 -15.41
N ARG A 222 11.47 0.64 -15.24
CA ARG A 222 11.97 -0.36 -16.20
C ARG A 222 11.09 -1.62 -16.20
N GLY A 223 10.66 -2.12 -15.05
CA GLY A 223 9.78 -3.28 -14.95
C GLY A 223 8.41 -3.07 -15.60
N LEU A 224 7.78 -1.90 -15.40
CA LEU A 224 6.49 -1.55 -16.01
C LEU A 224 6.56 -1.39 -17.53
N ARG A 225 7.62 -0.75 -18.04
CA ARG A 225 7.88 -0.60 -19.48
C ARG A 225 8.32 -1.91 -20.13
N GLY A 226 8.99 -2.78 -19.36
CA GLY A 226 9.37 -4.13 -19.76
C GLY A 226 8.26 -5.16 -19.64
N HIS A 227 7.07 -4.77 -19.15
CA HIS A 227 5.95 -5.67 -18.88
C HIS A 227 6.26 -6.82 -17.91
N GLU A 228 7.20 -6.63 -16.98
CA GLU A 228 7.52 -7.59 -15.91
C GLU A 228 6.46 -7.60 -14.80
N CYS A 229 5.66 -6.53 -14.73
CA CYS A 229 4.49 -6.43 -13.85
C CYS A 229 3.47 -5.44 -14.43
N ARG A 230 2.22 -5.56 -13.98
CA ARG A 230 1.13 -4.62 -14.32
C ARG A 230 1.13 -3.39 -13.42
N TYR A 231 1.36 -3.61 -12.12
CA TYR A 231 1.54 -2.54 -11.13
C TYR A 231 2.93 -2.63 -10.53
N ALA A 232 3.49 -1.49 -10.14
CA ALA A 232 4.70 -1.44 -9.34
C ALA A 232 4.45 -0.67 -8.06
N LEU A 233 4.73 -1.32 -6.94
CA LEU A 233 4.80 -0.73 -5.61
C LEU A 233 6.25 -0.27 -5.36
N VAL A 234 6.45 1.03 -5.28
CA VAL A 234 7.75 1.65 -4.98
C VAL A 234 7.73 2.13 -3.54
N CYS A 235 8.63 1.59 -2.72
CA CYS A 235 8.70 1.89 -1.30
C CYS A 235 10.07 2.42 -0.87
N GLY A 236 10.10 3.12 0.24
CA GLY A 236 11.32 3.50 0.95
C GLY A 236 11.10 3.51 2.45
N SER A 237 12.07 3.01 3.21
CA SER A 237 12.01 3.02 4.68
C SER A 237 13.35 3.41 5.29
N ASN A 238 13.29 4.19 6.38
CA ASN A 238 14.43 4.47 7.24
C ASN A 238 13.99 4.69 8.69
N LEU A 239 14.67 4.04 9.64
CA LEU A 239 14.56 4.29 11.07
C LEU A 239 15.94 4.45 11.72
N LEU A 240 15.99 5.16 12.84
CA LEU A 240 17.16 5.45 13.65
C LEU A 240 17.05 4.66 14.96
N LEU A 241 17.49 3.40 14.95
CA LEU A 241 17.41 2.46 16.07
C LEU A 241 18.77 2.18 16.70
N SER A 242 19.87 2.34 15.96
CA SER A 242 21.25 2.19 16.45
C SER A 242 21.99 3.53 16.50
N ALA A 243 22.93 3.64 17.45
CA ALA A 243 23.82 4.78 17.60
C ALA A 243 25.02 4.74 16.64
N ASP A 244 25.38 3.57 16.10
CA ASP A 244 26.66 3.37 15.44
C ASP A 244 26.85 4.24 14.21
N LEU A 245 25.85 4.29 13.33
CA LEU A 245 25.90 5.15 12.15
C LEU A 245 25.90 6.63 12.54
N MET A 246 25.14 7.02 13.57
CA MET A 246 25.12 8.40 14.09
C MET A 246 26.50 8.82 14.63
N VAL A 247 27.16 7.95 15.38
CA VAL A 247 28.51 8.15 15.90
C VAL A 247 29.50 8.25 14.74
N SER A 248 29.47 7.29 13.80
CA SER A 248 30.35 7.28 12.63
C SER A 248 30.27 8.58 11.83
N LEU A 249 29.05 9.04 11.52
CA LEU A 249 28.82 10.29 10.79
C LEU A 249 29.27 11.53 11.58
N SER A 250 29.14 11.51 12.91
CA SER A 250 29.68 12.57 13.78
C SER A 250 31.21 12.60 13.79
N GLN A 251 31.88 11.44 13.75
CA GLN A 251 33.34 11.40 13.61
C GLN A 251 33.79 11.91 12.24
N ALA A 252 33.02 11.63 11.19
CA ALA A 252 33.25 12.11 9.84
C ALA A 252 32.87 13.59 9.61
N ARG A 253 32.30 14.27 10.62
CA ARG A 253 31.78 15.66 10.50
C ARG A 253 30.72 15.83 9.41
N ALA A 254 29.93 14.79 9.14
CA ALA A 254 28.90 14.82 8.10
C ALA A 254 27.59 15.46 8.57
N LEU A 255 27.35 15.48 9.89
CA LEU A 255 26.08 15.95 10.47
C LEU A 255 26.13 17.43 10.87
N SER A 256 25.02 18.14 10.69
CA SER A 256 24.85 19.48 11.24
C SER A 256 24.74 19.41 12.77
N PRO A 257 25.45 20.27 13.54
CA PRO A 257 25.27 20.35 15.00
C PRO A 257 23.84 20.66 15.44
N GLU A 258 23.07 21.37 14.60
CA GLU A 258 21.65 21.67 14.85
C GLU A 258 20.71 20.50 14.54
N GLY A 259 21.23 19.41 13.96
CA GLY A 259 20.41 18.29 13.50
C GLY A 259 19.47 18.64 12.34
N ARG A 260 19.71 19.75 11.64
CA ARG A 260 18.87 20.27 10.53
C ARG A 260 19.67 20.37 9.24
N SER A 261 19.08 19.94 8.12
CA SER A 261 19.67 20.10 6.78
C SER A 261 19.42 21.51 6.26
N LYS A 262 20.44 22.37 6.28
CA LYS A 262 20.35 23.79 5.90
C LYS A 262 20.58 24.00 4.39
N ALA A 263 19.78 23.32 3.57
CA ALA A 263 19.92 23.29 2.11
C ALA A 263 19.96 24.69 1.49
N PHE A 264 21.00 24.97 0.70
CA PHE A 264 21.23 26.20 -0.05
C PHE A 264 21.47 27.46 0.78
N LEU A 265 21.58 27.34 2.11
CA LEU A 265 21.83 28.46 3.00
C LEU A 265 23.34 28.67 3.17
N ALA A 266 23.74 29.90 3.48
CA ALA A 266 25.13 30.23 3.81
C ALA A 266 25.64 29.51 5.08
N SER A 267 24.71 29.06 5.93
CA SER A 267 24.96 28.34 7.17
C SER A 267 24.99 26.81 7.00
N ALA A 268 24.98 26.30 5.77
CA ALA A 268 25.12 24.88 5.43
C ALA A 268 26.42 24.28 6.02
N ASP A 269 26.28 23.32 6.93
CA ASP A 269 27.38 22.73 7.72
C ASP A 269 27.25 21.21 7.93
N GLY A 270 26.42 20.54 7.13
CA GLY A 270 26.10 19.13 7.27
C GLY A 270 24.59 18.89 7.22
N TYR A 271 24.18 17.63 7.30
CA TYR A 271 22.77 17.26 7.25
C TYR A 271 22.21 16.85 8.61
N GLY A 272 20.90 17.01 8.78
CA GLY A 272 20.14 16.43 9.90
C GLY A 272 19.61 15.06 9.53
N ARG A 273 19.68 14.05 10.41
CA ARG A 273 19.10 12.72 10.15
C ARG A 273 17.57 12.75 10.33
N GLY A 274 16.88 11.76 9.76
CA GLY A 274 15.45 11.58 9.98
C GLY A 274 14.95 10.18 9.65
N GLU A 275 13.71 9.94 10.05
CA GLU A 275 12.95 8.69 9.89
C GLU A 275 11.79 8.88 8.93
N GLY A 276 11.39 7.81 8.27
CA GLY A 276 10.19 7.83 7.46
C GLY A 276 9.98 6.58 6.65
N VAL A 277 8.72 6.34 6.31
CA VAL A 277 8.28 5.29 5.41
C VAL A 277 7.36 5.89 4.37
N GLY A 278 7.50 5.48 3.12
CA GLY A 278 6.61 5.90 2.04
C GLY A 278 6.41 4.81 1.00
N ALA A 279 5.25 4.81 0.38
CA ALA A 279 4.89 3.91 -0.72
C ALA A 279 4.14 4.66 -1.83
N LEU A 280 4.36 4.23 -3.07
CA LEU A 280 3.69 4.70 -4.29
C LEU A 280 3.26 3.50 -5.13
N ILE A 281 2.06 3.54 -5.69
CA ILE A 281 1.62 2.60 -6.73
C ILE A 281 1.72 3.26 -8.09
N LEU A 282 2.41 2.59 -9.01
CA LEU A 282 2.58 3.01 -10.39
C LEU A 282 1.98 1.98 -11.34
N MET A 283 1.51 2.47 -12.49
CA MET A 283 1.16 1.65 -13.65
C MET A 283 1.35 2.46 -14.93
N ARG A 284 1.19 1.85 -16.11
CA ARG A 284 1.20 2.62 -17.35
C ARG A 284 0.01 3.59 -17.39
N LEU A 285 0.23 4.82 -17.85
CA LEU A 285 -0.80 5.86 -17.89
C LEU A 285 -2.03 5.42 -18.70
N ALA A 286 -1.82 4.82 -19.87
CA ALA A 286 -2.90 4.32 -20.72
C ALA A 286 -3.76 3.26 -20.02
N ASP A 287 -3.17 2.45 -19.14
CA ASP A 287 -3.91 1.46 -18.35
C ASP A 287 -4.70 2.14 -17.23
N ALA A 288 -4.12 3.15 -16.56
CA ALA A 288 -4.81 3.92 -15.53
C ALA A 288 -6.04 4.65 -16.10
N GLU A 289 -5.90 5.28 -17.26
CA GLU A 289 -6.99 5.95 -17.98
C GLU A 289 -8.09 4.98 -18.39
N ARG A 290 -7.71 3.84 -18.99
CA ARG A 290 -8.67 2.79 -19.41
C ARG A 290 -9.45 2.23 -18.22
N GLU A 291 -8.79 2.07 -17.08
CA GLU A 291 -9.39 1.51 -15.86
C GLU A 291 -10.09 2.57 -14.99
N GLY A 292 -10.05 3.85 -15.37
CA GLY A 292 -10.65 4.94 -14.60
C GLY A 292 -10.02 5.14 -13.22
N ARG A 293 -8.72 4.82 -13.08
CA ARG A 293 -7.96 4.98 -11.83
C ARG A 293 -7.61 6.45 -11.60
N PRO A 294 -7.46 6.88 -10.33
CA PRO A 294 -7.02 8.23 -10.03
C PRO A 294 -5.58 8.40 -10.50
N VAL A 295 -5.30 9.34 -11.41
CA VAL A 295 -3.93 9.67 -11.81
C VAL A 295 -3.50 10.93 -11.07
N LEU A 296 -2.53 10.78 -10.16
CA LEU A 296 -2.06 11.84 -9.27
C LEU A 296 -0.97 12.70 -9.90
N ALA A 297 -0.08 12.06 -10.65
CA ALA A 297 0.97 12.66 -11.46
C ALA A 297 1.50 11.62 -12.46
N VAL A 298 2.33 12.06 -13.39
CA VAL A 298 2.95 11.19 -14.40
C VAL A 298 4.46 11.19 -14.22
N VAL A 299 5.06 10.00 -14.03
CA VAL A 299 6.51 9.80 -14.16
C VAL A 299 6.81 9.67 -15.64
N ARG A 300 7.55 10.66 -16.17
CA ARG A 300 7.88 10.76 -17.60
C ARG A 300 9.17 10.05 -17.94
N GLY A 301 10.18 10.18 -17.09
CA GLY A 301 11.45 9.52 -17.30
C GLY A 301 12.32 9.48 -16.07
N THR A 302 13.26 8.55 -16.07
CA THR A 302 14.27 8.41 -15.01
C THR A 302 15.60 7.99 -15.59
N ALA A 303 16.69 8.37 -14.92
CA ALA A 303 18.01 7.85 -15.21
C ALA A 303 18.78 7.58 -13.92
N MET A 304 19.69 6.61 -14.00
CA MET A 304 20.58 6.21 -12.92
C MET A 304 22.02 6.16 -13.46
N GLY A 305 22.97 6.64 -12.68
CA GLY A 305 24.40 6.65 -12.99
C GLY A 305 25.25 6.49 -11.73
N HIS A 306 26.57 6.62 -11.86
CA HIS A 306 27.50 6.56 -10.73
C HIS A 306 28.57 7.64 -10.85
N ASP A 307 29.01 8.18 -9.72
CA ASP A 307 30.09 9.18 -9.62
C ASP A 307 31.44 8.73 -10.21
N GLY A 308 31.60 7.44 -10.53
CA GLY A 308 32.87 6.86 -10.95
C GLY A 308 34.02 7.18 -9.99
N ALA A 309 35.18 7.52 -10.55
CA ALA A 309 36.32 7.99 -9.78
C ALA A 309 36.16 9.48 -9.42
N ALA A 310 36.07 9.77 -8.12
CA ALA A 310 35.97 11.11 -7.56
C ALA A 310 37.13 11.38 -6.56
N SER A 311 37.16 12.56 -5.94
CA SER A 311 38.21 12.95 -4.97
C SER A 311 38.19 12.13 -3.66
N GLY A 312 37.15 11.33 -3.44
CA GLY A 312 36.98 10.38 -2.37
C GLY A 312 35.73 9.54 -2.63
N LEU A 313 35.60 8.38 -1.97
CA LEU A 313 34.48 7.47 -2.19
C LEU A 313 33.11 8.14 -1.98
N THR A 314 33.01 9.03 -1.00
CA THR A 314 31.77 9.73 -0.64
C THR A 314 31.71 11.16 -1.19
N ALA A 315 32.66 11.55 -2.04
CA ALA A 315 32.70 12.89 -2.61
C ALA A 315 31.87 12.92 -3.91
N PRO A 316 30.94 13.88 -4.06
CA PRO A 316 30.07 13.92 -5.24
C PRO A 316 30.84 14.31 -6.51
N ASN A 317 30.34 13.88 -7.68
CA ASN A 317 30.92 14.19 -8.98
C ASN A 317 29.95 15.01 -9.85
N GLY A 318 30.24 16.31 -10.03
CA GLY A 318 29.41 17.24 -10.80
C GLY A 318 29.11 16.78 -12.25
N PRO A 319 30.12 16.44 -13.07
CA PRO A 319 29.91 15.85 -14.39
C PRO A 319 28.99 14.62 -14.40
N ALA A 320 29.17 13.67 -13.46
CA ALA A 320 28.29 12.50 -13.37
C ALA A 320 26.83 12.88 -13.05
N GLN A 321 26.62 13.92 -12.22
CA GLN A 321 25.29 14.48 -11.96
C GLN A 321 24.71 15.15 -13.21
N GLN A 322 25.51 15.84 -14.03
CA GLN A 322 25.05 16.41 -15.30
C GLN A 322 24.56 15.32 -16.25
N GLU A 323 25.33 14.23 -16.39
CA GLU A 323 25.00 13.10 -17.25
C GLU A 323 23.66 12.46 -16.85
N VAL A 324 23.44 12.21 -15.56
CA VAL A 324 22.18 11.60 -15.11
C VAL A 324 20.98 12.54 -15.28
N ILE A 325 21.13 13.84 -15.04
CA ILE A 325 20.06 14.83 -15.25
C ILE A 325 19.70 14.90 -16.74
N ALA A 326 20.69 15.01 -17.62
CA ALA A 326 20.49 15.06 -19.07
C ALA A 326 19.84 13.77 -19.60
N ALA A 327 20.30 12.61 -19.13
CA ALA A 327 19.76 11.31 -19.52
C ALA A 327 18.29 11.14 -19.09
N ALA A 328 17.92 11.61 -17.91
CA ALA A 328 16.53 11.53 -17.43
C ALA A 328 15.59 12.46 -18.20
N LEU A 329 16.03 13.68 -18.57
CA LEU A 329 15.27 14.58 -19.43
C LEU A 329 15.07 13.98 -20.83
N ALA A 330 16.10 13.33 -21.37
CA ALA A 330 16.00 12.60 -22.64
C ALA A 330 15.04 11.41 -22.55
N ASP A 331 15.13 10.58 -21.49
CA ASP A 331 14.20 9.46 -21.25
C ASP A 331 12.75 9.93 -21.07
N ALA A 332 12.55 11.15 -20.56
CA ALA A 332 11.24 11.79 -20.37
C ALA A 332 10.65 12.44 -21.64
N GLY A 333 11.48 12.71 -22.65
CA GLY A 333 11.11 13.53 -23.81
C GLY A 333 10.69 14.95 -23.41
N VAL A 334 11.30 15.50 -22.35
CA VAL A 334 10.97 16.81 -21.76
C VAL A 334 12.08 17.80 -22.06
N GLN A 335 11.73 19.03 -22.42
CA GLN A 335 12.73 20.08 -22.64
C GLN A 335 13.16 20.69 -21.31
N ALA A 336 14.43 21.08 -21.20
CA ALA A 336 14.94 21.75 -20.00
C ALA A 336 14.15 23.04 -19.67
N ALA A 337 13.63 23.73 -20.69
CA ALA A 337 12.80 24.92 -20.56
C ALA A 337 11.43 24.66 -19.91
N ASP A 338 10.97 23.40 -19.82
CA ASP A 338 9.68 23.04 -19.23
C ASP A 338 9.75 22.88 -17.70
N LEU A 339 10.96 22.71 -17.14
CA LEU A 339 11.15 22.46 -15.70
C LEU A 339 10.73 23.68 -14.86
N GLY A 340 9.69 23.54 -14.04
CA GLY A 340 9.24 24.57 -13.11
C GLY A 340 9.81 24.42 -11.70
N TRP A 341 10.16 23.20 -11.31
CA TRP A 341 10.63 22.86 -9.96
C TRP A 341 11.76 21.83 -9.99
N ILE A 342 12.72 21.95 -9.08
CA ILE A 342 13.67 20.88 -8.72
C ILE A 342 13.55 20.58 -7.23
N GLU A 343 13.15 19.35 -6.92
CA GLU A 343 13.34 18.76 -5.60
C GLU A 343 14.75 18.19 -5.54
N ALA A 344 15.66 18.99 -5.01
CA ALA A 344 17.07 18.66 -4.98
C ALA A 344 17.39 17.57 -3.95
N HIS A 345 18.56 16.95 -4.10
CA HIS A 345 19.12 16.12 -3.06
C HIS A 345 19.39 16.98 -1.83
N GLY A 346 20.02 18.15 -2.01
CA GLY A 346 19.99 19.30 -1.10
C GLY A 346 20.12 18.93 0.37
N THR A 347 21.29 18.41 0.75
CA THR A 347 21.57 17.95 2.12
C THR A 347 22.04 19.06 3.03
N GLY A 348 22.30 20.27 2.53
CA GLY A 348 22.81 21.37 3.34
C GLY A 348 24.29 21.19 3.66
N THR A 349 25.04 20.57 2.75
CA THR A 349 26.49 20.41 2.89
C THR A 349 27.21 21.53 2.15
N ALA A 350 28.28 22.05 2.76
CA ALA A 350 29.03 23.18 2.19
C ALA A 350 29.62 22.89 0.80
N LEU A 351 29.97 21.62 0.52
CA LEU A 351 30.53 21.18 -0.76
C LEU A 351 29.47 20.63 -1.72
N GLY A 352 28.51 19.85 -1.22
CA GLY A 352 27.54 19.16 -2.07
C GLY A 352 26.55 20.11 -2.74
N ASP A 353 26.00 21.07 -1.99
CA ASP A 353 24.99 22.00 -2.53
C ASP A 353 25.53 22.82 -3.73
N PRO A 354 26.75 23.41 -3.69
CA PRO A 354 27.33 24.07 -4.86
C PRO A 354 27.58 23.15 -6.07
N ILE A 355 28.00 21.90 -5.83
CA ILE A 355 28.24 20.93 -6.92
C ILE A 355 26.93 20.57 -7.60
N GLU A 356 25.87 20.30 -6.82
CA GLU A 356 24.54 19.98 -7.33
C GLU A 356 23.97 21.13 -8.17
N MET A 357 24.06 22.36 -7.68
CA MET A 357 23.58 23.53 -8.44
C MET A 357 24.40 23.79 -9.70
N GLY A 358 25.73 23.59 -9.64
CA GLY A 358 26.58 23.69 -10.81
C GLY A 358 26.25 22.64 -11.88
N ALA A 359 25.95 21.41 -11.47
CA ALA A 359 25.51 20.34 -12.37
C ALA A 359 24.16 20.67 -13.01
N LEU A 360 23.21 21.20 -12.22
CA LEU A 360 21.91 21.62 -12.73
C LEU A 360 22.04 22.78 -13.74
N ASP A 361 22.76 23.86 -13.42
CA ASP A 361 22.97 25.01 -14.34
C ASP A 361 23.63 24.58 -15.65
N ALA A 362 24.56 23.62 -15.62
CA ALA A 362 25.20 23.11 -16.82
C ALA A 362 24.23 22.41 -17.79
N VAL A 363 23.15 21.80 -17.28
CA VAL A 363 22.17 21.08 -18.12
C VAL A 363 20.97 21.97 -18.48
N VAL A 364 20.46 22.77 -17.55
CA VAL A 364 19.18 23.49 -17.72
C VAL A 364 19.33 25.01 -17.75
N GLY A 365 20.47 25.55 -17.33
CA GLY A 365 20.64 26.98 -17.06
C GLY A 365 20.45 27.87 -18.28
N GLU A 366 20.92 27.46 -19.46
CA GLU A 366 20.72 28.21 -20.71
C GLU A 366 19.24 28.36 -21.04
N ALA A 367 18.51 27.24 -21.08
CA ALA A 367 17.08 27.22 -21.33
C ALA A 367 16.26 28.04 -20.30
N VAL A 368 16.65 27.99 -19.01
CA VAL A 368 16.00 28.75 -17.94
C VAL A 368 16.24 30.26 -18.08
N ARG A 369 17.42 30.68 -18.53
CA ARG A 369 17.71 32.09 -18.81
C ARG A 369 16.96 32.59 -20.04
N ASP A 370 16.96 31.80 -21.11
CA ASP A 370 16.32 32.16 -22.38
C ASP A 370 14.79 32.33 -22.23
N ARG A 371 14.15 31.47 -21.42
CA ARG A 371 12.71 31.60 -21.13
C ARG A 371 12.37 32.76 -20.18
N GLY A 372 13.33 33.32 -19.46
CA GLY A 372 13.15 34.44 -18.52
C GLY A 372 12.40 34.15 -17.21
N ILE A 373 11.82 32.96 -17.05
CA ILE A 373 11.09 32.53 -15.82
C ILE A 373 12.05 31.77 -14.89
N PRO A 374 12.28 32.23 -13.64
CA PRO A 374 13.22 31.58 -12.73
C PRO A 374 12.85 30.13 -12.42
N LEU A 375 13.84 29.23 -12.41
CA LEU A 375 13.66 27.85 -11.95
C LEU A 375 13.62 27.81 -10.42
N ALA A 376 12.53 27.27 -9.87
CA ALA A 376 12.35 27.11 -8.45
C ALA A 376 13.01 25.82 -7.94
N LEU A 377 13.62 25.85 -6.76
CA LEU A 377 14.18 24.66 -6.15
C LEU A 377 14.11 24.66 -4.63
N GLY A 378 14.21 23.48 -4.06
CA GLY A 378 14.22 23.24 -2.61
C GLY A 378 14.54 21.80 -2.27
N SER A 379 14.53 21.48 -0.98
CA SER A 379 14.71 20.13 -0.47
C SER A 379 13.88 19.97 0.79
N VAL A 380 13.04 18.94 0.85
CA VAL A 380 12.21 18.66 2.02
C VAL A 380 13.02 18.24 3.24
N LYS A 381 14.29 17.86 3.05
CA LYS A 381 15.21 17.51 4.14
C LYS A 381 15.41 18.67 5.13
N SER A 382 15.19 19.91 4.70
CA SER A 382 15.24 21.08 5.58
C SER A 382 14.10 21.14 6.60
N ARG A 383 13.02 20.38 6.35
CA ARG A 383 11.81 20.34 7.18
C ARG A 383 11.66 19.05 7.97
N ILE A 384 12.03 17.90 7.42
CA ILE A 384 11.82 16.59 8.07
C ILE A 384 13.12 15.81 8.34
N GLY A 385 14.29 16.41 8.04
CA GLY A 385 15.57 15.73 8.08
C GLY A 385 15.83 14.86 6.85
N HIS A 386 17.04 14.34 6.76
CA HIS A 386 17.46 13.41 5.71
C HIS A 386 17.04 11.99 6.08
N LEU A 387 16.02 11.48 5.39
CA LEU A 387 15.44 10.16 5.65
C LEU A 387 16.23 9.00 5.02
N GLU A 388 17.53 9.21 4.77
CA GLU A 388 18.45 8.23 4.16
C GLU A 388 17.78 7.45 3.01
N ALA A 389 17.61 6.13 3.11
CA ALA A 389 17.00 5.30 2.07
C ALA A 389 15.57 5.72 1.66
N ALA A 390 14.79 6.33 2.54
CA ALA A 390 13.43 6.84 2.29
C ALA A 390 13.38 8.28 1.73
N SER A 391 14.53 8.93 1.52
CA SER A 391 14.56 10.33 1.08
C SER A 391 13.93 10.55 -0.30
N GLY A 392 14.15 9.61 -1.22
CA GLY A 392 13.59 9.66 -2.57
C GLY A 392 12.07 9.59 -2.56
N VAL A 393 11.48 8.65 -1.81
CA VAL A 393 10.02 8.50 -1.73
C VAL A 393 9.32 9.69 -1.06
N ALA A 394 9.90 10.27 -0.01
CA ALA A 394 9.36 11.49 0.60
C ALA A 394 9.39 12.70 -0.36
N SER A 395 10.45 12.80 -1.18
CA SER A 395 10.62 13.82 -2.22
C SER A 395 9.63 13.61 -3.38
N LEU A 396 9.40 12.36 -3.78
CA LEU A 396 8.40 11.98 -4.78
C LEU A 396 7.00 12.37 -4.33
N ILE A 397 6.58 11.96 -3.13
CA ILE A 397 5.24 12.26 -2.61
C ILE A 397 5.01 13.77 -2.52
N LYS A 398 5.98 14.54 -1.99
CA LYS A 398 5.92 16.01 -1.99
C LYS A 398 5.71 16.57 -3.39
N THR A 399 6.49 16.09 -4.36
CA THR A 399 6.43 16.57 -5.74
C THR A 399 5.09 16.23 -6.39
N VAL A 400 4.57 15.03 -6.18
CA VAL A 400 3.22 14.62 -6.64
C VAL A 400 2.15 15.56 -6.06
N LEU A 401 2.20 15.86 -4.76
CA LEU A 401 1.28 16.80 -4.11
C LEU A 401 1.38 18.21 -4.72
N MET A 402 2.60 18.73 -4.91
CA MET A 402 2.81 20.04 -5.55
C MET A 402 2.22 20.10 -6.96
N LEU A 403 2.40 19.05 -7.76
CA LEU A 403 1.86 18.96 -9.12
C LEU A 403 0.33 18.88 -9.13
N ARG A 404 -0.27 18.12 -8.20
CA ARG A 404 -1.72 17.97 -8.03
C ARG A 404 -2.39 19.27 -7.62
N HIS A 405 -1.78 19.99 -6.68
CA HIS A 405 -2.31 21.27 -6.19
C HIS A 405 -1.94 22.47 -7.07
N GLY A 406 -0.97 22.33 -7.98
CA GLY A 406 -0.49 23.45 -8.79
C GLY A 406 0.19 24.55 -7.96
N GLU A 407 0.82 24.15 -6.85
CA GLU A 407 1.35 25.05 -5.83
C GLU A 407 2.79 24.68 -5.46
N ILE A 408 3.60 25.70 -5.16
CA ILE A 408 4.99 25.57 -4.72
C ILE A 408 5.09 26.12 -3.29
N PRO A 409 5.23 25.24 -2.28
CA PRO A 409 5.46 25.65 -0.91
C PRO A 409 6.78 26.40 -0.72
N ALA A 410 6.91 27.10 0.42
CA ALA A 410 8.20 27.69 0.80
C ALA A 410 9.27 26.60 0.98
N ALA A 411 10.42 26.80 0.35
CA ALA A 411 11.58 25.91 0.43
C ALA A 411 12.53 26.29 1.58
N ALA A 412 12.50 27.55 2.01
CA ALA A 412 13.23 28.09 3.15
C ALA A 412 12.34 29.10 3.91
N SER A 413 12.53 29.23 5.21
CA SER A 413 11.87 30.27 6.00
C SER A 413 12.47 31.67 5.71
N PRO A 414 11.70 32.76 5.86
CA PRO A 414 12.25 34.11 5.91
C PRO A 414 13.40 34.28 6.92
N ASP A 415 13.35 33.54 8.03
CA ASP A 415 14.33 33.65 9.14
C ASP A 415 15.61 32.80 8.93
N ASP A 416 15.65 31.96 7.88
CA ASP A 416 16.77 31.06 7.61
C ASP A 416 18.07 31.75 7.13
N GLY A 417 18.09 33.09 7.09
CA GLY A 417 19.27 33.86 6.75
C GLY A 417 19.59 33.85 5.25
N LYS A 418 20.84 34.16 4.88
CA LYS A 418 21.26 34.35 3.47
C LYS A 418 21.46 33.02 2.74
N LEU A 419 21.27 33.05 1.41
CA LEU A 419 21.62 31.92 0.54
C LEU A 419 23.14 31.74 0.45
N ASN A 420 23.57 30.53 0.09
CA ASN A 420 24.97 30.15 0.01
C ASN A 420 25.70 30.98 -1.07
N PRO A 421 26.76 31.75 -0.69
CA PRO A 421 27.47 32.63 -1.62
C PRO A 421 28.36 31.90 -2.63
N HIS A 422 28.58 30.59 -2.45
CA HIS A 422 29.32 29.75 -3.40
C HIS A 422 28.47 29.29 -4.59
N ILE A 423 27.16 29.57 -4.56
CA ILE A 423 26.24 29.31 -5.67
C ILE A 423 25.98 30.63 -6.40
N ALA A 424 26.13 30.63 -7.73
CA ALA A 424 26.02 31.82 -8.57
C ALA A 424 24.55 32.18 -8.89
N TRP A 425 23.73 32.42 -7.87
CA TRP A 425 22.27 32.64 -7.98
C TRP A 425 21.87 33.63 -9.07
N ASP A 426 22.49 34.81 -9.07
CA ASP A 426 22.19 35.89 -10.02
C ASP A 426 22.44 35.49 -11.49
N ARG A 427 23.43 34.62 -11.73
CA ARG A 427 23.77 34.11 -13.07
C ARG A 427 22.87 32.96 -13.50
N MET A 428 22.44 32.12 -12.57
CA MET A 428 21.70 30.89 -12.89
C MET A 428 20.21 31.15 -13.21
N ASN A 429 19.66 32.28 -12.77
CA ASN A 429 18.20 32.53 -12.78
C ASN A 429 17.43 31.45 -12.01
N PHE A 430 18.01 30.98 -10.89
CA PHE A 430 17.40 30.01 -9.99
C PHE A 430 16.91 30.73 -8.72
N THR A 431 15.87 30.20 -8.08
CA THR A 431 15.31 30.78 -6.85
C THR A 431 14.97 29.71 -5.83
N VAL A 432 15.20 30.02 -4.55
CA VAL A 432 14.73 29.24 -3.39
C VAL A 432 13.51 29.97 -2.82
N PRO A 433 12.27 29.52 -3.07
CA PRO A 433 11.08 30.22 -2.60
C PRO A 433 11.05 30.34 -1.07
N ARG A 434 10.78 31.55 -0.57
CA ARG A 434 10.60 31.80 0.88
C ARG A 434 9.15 31.95 1.31
N GLN A 435 8.25 31.92 0.35
CA GLN A 435 6.83 32.04 0.53
C GLN A 435 6.17 31.03 -0.39
N HIS A 436 5.02 30.53 0.05
CA HIS A 436 4.12 29.75 -0.78
C HIS A 436 3.69 30.58 -2.00
N ARG A 437 3.59 29.92 -3.17
CA ARG A 437 3.17 30.55 -4.42
C ARG A 437 2.49 29.54 -5.35
N LEU A 438 1.69 30.03 -6.28
CA LEU A 438 1.17 29.22 -7.37
C LEU A 438 2.31 28.80 -8.31
N TRP A 439 2.11 27.66 -8.98
CA TRP A 439 2.97 27.26 -10.08
C TRP A 439 2.89 28.32 -11.21
N PRO A 440 4.02 28.76 -11.80
CA PRO A 440 4.01 29.79 -12.84
C PRO A 440 3.09 29.41 -14.01
N ALA A 441 2.09 30.25 -14.29
CA ALA A 441 1.10 30.03 -15.35
C ALA A 441 1.69 30.25 -16.76
N GLU A 442 2.83 30.92 -16.85
CA GLU A 442 3.58 31.18 -18.08
C GLU A 442 4.32 29.93 -18.58
N LEU A 443 4.51 28.92 -17.74
CA LEU A 443 5.05 27.63 -18.16
C LEU A 443 3.95 26.80 -18.83
N PRO A 444 4.23 26.16 -19.98
CA PRO A 444 3.21 25.43 -20.73
C PRO A 444 2.70 24.19 -19.98
N ARG A 445 3.52 23.66 -19.05
CA ARG A 445 3.27 22.42 -18.30
C ARG A 445 3.87 22.54 -16.90
N ARG A 446 3.29 21.82 -15.94
CA ARG A 446 3.88 21.67 -14.60
C ARG A 446 4.81 20.47 -14.60
N VAL A 447 6.11 20.72 -14.74
CA VAL A 447 7.15 19.67 -14.76
C VAL A 447 8.14 19.87 -13.61
N ALA A 448 8.44 18.79 -12.89
CA ALA A 448 9.42 18.77 -11.81
C ALA A 448 10.53 17.75 -12.07
N GLY A 449 11.76 18.09 -11.68
CA GLY A 449 12.85 17.15 -11.54
C GLY A 449 13.11 16.80 -10.06
N ILE A 450 13.59 15.59 -9.80
CA ILE A 450 13.92 15.11 -8.45
C ILE A 450 15.31 14.49 -8.48
N ASN A 451 16.20 14.99 -7.62
CA ASN A 451 17.56 14.47 -7.45
C ASN A 451 17.66 13.59 -6.20
N SER A 452 18.29 12.42 -6.33
CA SER A 452 18.74 11.66 -5.16
C SER A 452 20.10 11.03 -5.41
N PHE A 453 21.09 11.40 -4.59
CA PHE A 453 22.49 11.00 -4.74
C PHE A 453 22.93 10.22 -3.50
N GLY A 454 23.38 8.99 -3.72
CA GLY A 454 23.84 8.08 -2.68
C GLY A 454 25.29 8.36 -2.31
N MET A 455 25.63 8.25 -1.02
CA MET A 455 27.01 8.43 -0.57
C MET A 455 27.99 7.37 -1.09
N SER A 456 27.49 6.27 -1.66
CA SER A 456 28.30 5.27 -2.36
C SER A 456 28.66 5.68 -3.80
N GLY A 457 28.04 6.74 -4.31
CA GLY A 457 28.25 7.29 -5.65
C GLY A 457 27.10 7.06 -6.63
N THR A 458 26.08 6.26 -6.30
CA THR A 458 24.91 6.06 -7.18
C THR A 458 24.06 7.33 -7.24
N ASN A 459 23.83 7.85 -8.45
CA ASN A 459 23.04 9.04 -8.69
C ASN A 459 21.76 8.67 -9.44
N VAL A 460 20.61 9.24 -9.04
CA VAL A 460 19.34 9.06 -9.73
C VAL A 460 18.64 10.40 -9.93
N HIS A 461 18.10 10.60 -11.14
CA HIS A 461 17.22 11.72 -11.47
C HIS A 461 15.89 11.20 -12.00
N ALA A 462 14.79 11.80 -11.55
CA ALA A 462 13.44 11.50 -12.03
C ALA A 462 12.73 12.77 -12.50
N VAL A 463 11.97 12.66 -13.59
CA VAL A 463 11.18 13.76 -14.18
C VAL A 463 9.70 13.41 -14.06
N LEU A 464 8.96 14.26 -13.37
CA LEU A 464 7.52 14.14 -13.14
C LEU A 464 6.78 15.29 -13.80
N GLU A 465 5.52 15.03 -14.16
CA GLU A 465 4.63 16.02 -14.75
C GLU A 465 3.24 15.93 -14.12
N ALA A 466 2.56 17.07 -13.99
CA ALA A 466 1.16 17.08 -13.60
C ALA A 466 0.30 16.37 -14.66
N TYR A 467 -0.67 15.60 -14.19
CA TYR A 467 -1.68 15.02 -15.06
C TYR A 467 -2.83 16.01 -15.23
N GLU A 468 -3.20 16.29 -16.48
CA GLU A 468 -4.39 17.06 -16.81
C GLU A 468 -5.37 16.12 -17.53
N PRO A 469 -6.46 15.70 -16.86
CA PRO A 469 -7.42 14.82 -17.48
C PRO A 469 -8.05 15.52 -18.69
N ALA A 470 -8.33 14.75 -19.75
CA ALA A 470 -9.20 15.21 -20.82
C ALA A 470 -10.52 15.72 -20.20
N ALA A 471 -11.02 16.86 -20.69
CA ALA A 471 -12.21 17.51 -20.16
C ALA A 471 -13.33 16.46 -19.95
N PRO A 472 -13.89 16.35 -18.74
CA PRO A 472 -14.96 15.39 -18.49
C PRO A 472 -16.09 15.62 -19.48
N LEU A 473 -16.65 14.55 -20.05
CA LEU A 473 -17.95 14.64 -20.67
C LEU A 473 -18.93 15.06 -19.58
N GLU A 474 -19.57 16.22 -19.74
CA GLU A 474 -20.63 16.69 -18.85
C GLU A 474 -21.62 15.54 -18.60
N PRO A 475 -21.88 15.14 -17.35
CA PRO A 475 -22.85 14.10 -17.08
C PRO A 475 -24.20 14.57 -17.60
N THR A 476 -24.77 13.83 -18.56
CA THR A 476 -26.14 14.07 -19.00
C THR A 476 -27.08 13.98 -17.80
N GLN A 477 -27.93 14.99 -17.58
CA GLN A 477 -28.89 14.99 -16.47
C GLN A 477 -29.83 13.78 -16.52
N GLU A 478 -30.03 13.23 -17.70
CA GLU A 478 -30.73 11.97 -17.96
C GLU A 478 -29.83 10.78 -17.56
N GLY A 479 -29.91 10.32 -16.31
CA GLY A 479 -29.23 9.10 -15.86
C GLY A 479 -28.54 9.14 -14.49
N ARG A 480 -28.65 10.22 -13.71
CA ARG A 480 -28.19 10.20 -12.30
C ARG A 480 -28.94 9.11 -11.53
N ALA A 481 -28.20 8.14 -10.98
CA ALA A 481 -28.76 7.24 -9.99
C ALA A 481 -29.24 8.10 -8.81
N THR A 482 -30.55 8.14 -8.58
CA THR A 482 -31.14 8.94 -7.49
C THR A 482 -30.95 8.27 -6.12
N ARG A 483 -30.14 7.21 -6.06
CA ARG A 483 -29.82 6.43 -4.85
C ARG A 483 -28.47 5.75 -5.01
N GLU A 484 -27.70 5.72 -3.94
CA GLU A 484 -26.36 5.13 -3.85
C GLU A 484 -26.30 4.07 -2.75
N VAL A 485 -25.25 3.24 -2.81
CA VAL A 485 -24.91 2.26 -1.76
C VAL A 485 -23.55 2.61 -1.19
N LEU A 486 -23.51 2.88 0.11
CA LEU A 486 -22.28 2.93 0.88
C LEU A 486 -22.06 1.56 1.51
N ALA A 487 -20.92 0.92 1.25
CA ALA A 487 -20.55 -0.35 1.85
C ALA A 487 -19.18 -0.25 2.51
N LEU A 488 -19.07 -0.74 3.75
CA LEU A 488 -17.88 -0.74 4.57
C LEU A 488 -17.67 -2.14 5.14
N SER A 489 -16.42 -2.52 5.33
CA SER A 489 -16.11 -3.74 6.06
C SER A 489 -14.79 -3.64 6.79
N ALA A 490 -14.65 -4.40 7.87
CA ALA A 490 -13.41 -4.53 8.62
C ALA A 490 -13.23 -5.93 9.23
N ARG A 491 -12.02 -6.22 9.73
CA ARG A 491 -11.74 -7.49 10.42
C ARG A 491 -12.31 -7.55 11.85
N ASP A 492 -12.73 -6.42 12.39
CA ASP A 492 -13.42 -6.33 13.67
C ASP A 492 -14.37 -5.12 13.75
N HIS A 493 -15.24 -5.16 14.75
CA HIS A 493 -16.26 -4.14 14.98
C HIS A 493 -15.68 -2.75 15.34
N SER A 494 -14.54 -2.70 16.04
CA SER A 494 -13.91 -1.41 16.41
C SER A 494 -13.38 -0.70 15.17
N ALA A 495 -12.66 -1.44 14.32
CA ALA A 495 -12.16 -0.93 13.05
C ALA A 495 -13.29 -0.52 12.11
N LEU A 496 -14.40 -1.27 12.06
CA LEU A 496 -15.57 -0.89 11.27
C LEU A 496 -16.19 0.43 11.76
N THR A 497 -16.28 0.61 13.08
CA THR A 497 -16.83 1.82 13.69
C THR A 497 -15.94 3.04 13.42
N GLU A 498 -14.62 2.89 13.55
CA GLU A 498 -13.66 3.96 13.26
C GLU A 498 -13.68 4.35 11.78
N LEU A 499 -13.69 3.35 10.88
CA LEU A 499 -13.78 3.58 9.44
C LEU A 499 -15.08 4.29 9.07
N ALA A 500 -16.21 3.87 9.64
CA ALA A 500 -17.50 4.51 9.42
C ALA A 500 -17.52 5.97 9.90
N ALA A 501 -16.93 6.25 11.07
CA ALA A 501 -16.82 7.62 11.57
C ALA A 501 -15.96 8.51 10.65
N ALA A 502 -14.85 7.97 10.12
CA ALA A 502 -13.99 8.69 9.17
C ALA A 502 -14.70 8.94 7.83
N VAL A 503 -15.39 7.93 7.29
CA VAL A 503 -16.17 8.06 6.05
C VAL A 503 -17.33 9.04 6.21
N ARG A 504 -18.00 9.05 7.37
CA ARG A 504 -19.02 10.05 7.70
C ARG A 504 -18.48 11.46 7.60
N ALA A 505 -17.28 11.72 8.09
CA ALA A 505 -16.66 13.05 8.00
C ALA A 505 -16.38 13.48 6.54
N CYS A 506 -16.11 12.52 5.64
CA CYS A 506 -16.00 12.80 4.21
C CYS A 506 -17.37 13.14 3.59
N LEU A 507 -18.42 12.39 3.94
CA LEU A 507 -19.77 12.63 3.41
C LEU A 507 -20.30 14.02 3.76
N THR A 508 -20.04 14.52 4.98
CA THR A 508 -20.56 15.84 5.41
C THR A 508 -19.98 17.03 4.63
N THR A 509 -18.86 16.84 3.93
CA THR A 509 -18.21 17.89 3.12
C THR A 509 -18.31 17.66 1.62
N ALA A 510 -18.94 16.55 1.20
CA ALA A 510 -19.02 16.12 -0.19
C ALA A 510 -20.18 16.78 -0.96
N ASP A 511 -19.96 17.10 -2.24
CA ASP A 511 -21.04 17.39 -3.18
C ASP A 511 -21.64 16.09 -3.77
N ALA A 512 -22.75 16.20 -4.51
CA ALA A 512 -23.45 15.03 -5.04
C ALA A 512 -22.60 14.15 -5.98
N THR A 513 -21.72 14.74 -6.80
CA THR A 513 -20.82 13.98 -7.69
C THR A 513 -19.73 13.25 -6.90
N SER A 514 -19.30 13.86 -5.81
CA SER A 514 -18.35 13.29 -4.85
C SER A 514 -18.98 12.13 -4.09
N VAL A 515 -20.26 12.19 -3.72
CA VAL A 515 -20.98 11.08 -3.06
C VAL A 515 -20.96 9.79 -3.90
N SER A 516 -21.36 9.84 -5.17
CA SER A 516 -21.30 8.66 -6.06
C SER A 516 -19.88 8.09 -6.18
N SER A 517 -18.87 8.97 -6.23
CA SER A 517 -17.46 8.58 -6.32
C SER A 517 -16.93 7.98 -5.01
N ILE A 518 -17.36 8.50 -3.85
CA ILE A 518 -17.08 7.94 -2.51
C ILE A 518 -17.66 6.53 -2.42
N CYS A 519 -18.96 6.39 -2.68
CA CYS A 519 -19.68 5.12 -2.65
C CYS A 519 -19.06 4.10 -3.63
N HIS A 520 -18.72 4.53 -4.86
CA HIS A 520 -18.06 3.66 -5.82
C HIS A 520 -16.67 3.20 -5.35
N THR A 521 -15.86 4.11 -4.81
CA THR A 521 -14.51 3.79 -4.34
C THR A 521 -14.52 2.82 -3.16
N LEU A 522 -15.41 3.03 -2.18
CA LEU A 522 -15.53 2.15 -1.02
C LEU A 522 -16.01 0.75 -1.41
N ARG A 523 -16.91 0.65 -2.39
CA ARG A 523 -17.41 -0.63 -2.89
C ARG A 523 -16.41 -1.39 -3.76
N ALA A 524 -15.83 -0.73 -4.76
CA ALA A 524 -15.01 -1.37 -5.78
C ALA A 524 -13.50 -1.37 -5.48
N GLY A 525 -13.04 -0.46 -4.63
CA GLY A 525 -11.61 -0.24 -4.35
C GLY A 525 -11.15 -0.69 -2.97
N ARG A 526 -11.95 -1.48 -2.23
CA ARG A 526 -11.62 -1.99 -0.89
C ARG A 526 -11.84 -3.48 -0.81
N ALA A 527 -10.99 -4.15 -0.03
CA ALA A 527 -11.21 -5.56 0.29
C ALA A 527 -12.44 -5.71 1.19
N ALA A 528 -13.21 -6.78 0.97
CA ALA A 528 -14.35 -7.13 1.81
C ALA A 528 -13.91 -8.03 2.97
N PHE A 529 -14.26 -7.66 4.20
CA PHE A 529 -13.95 -8.39 5.43
C PHE A 529 -15.21 -8.94 6.12
N GLY A 530 -15.05 -9.64 7.25
CA GLY A 530 -16.13 -10.34 7.94
C GLY A 530 -17.16 -9.44 8.64
N HIS A 531 -16.74 -8.31 9.21
CA HIS A 531 -17.68 -7.33 9.77
C HIS A 531 -18.09 -6.37 8.66
N ARG A 532 -19.37 -6.35 8.30
CA ARG A 532 -19.88 -5.63 7.14
C ARG A 532 -21.02 -4.71 7.52
N LEU A 533 -21.02 -3.53 6.94
CA LEU A 533 -22.09 -2.55 7.06
C LEU A 533 -22.37 -1.99 5.67
N ALA A 534 -23.64 -1.93 5.28
CA ALA A 534 -24.04 -1.22 4.08
C ALA A 534 -25.33 -0.45 4.31
N VAL A 535 -25.40 0.74 3.72
CA VAL A 535 -26.55 1.63 3.80
C VAL A 535 -26.84 2.24 2.44
N THR A 536 -28.08 2.63 2.22
CA THR A 536 -28.52 3.26 0.97
C THR A 536 -29.13 4.63 1.23
N GLY A 537 -28.97 5.55 0.29
CA GLY A 537 -29.45 6.92 0.41
C GLY A 537 -29.33 7.69 -0.90
N ALA A 538 -30.15 8.72 -1.08
CA ALA A 538 -30.16 9.55 -2.29
C ALA A 538 -29.05 10.61 -2.29
N ASP A 539 -28.59 11.02 -1.10
CA ASP A 539 -27.57 12.05 -0.93
C ASP A 539 -26.73 11.81 0.34
N ALA A 540 -25.77 12.71 0.57
CA ALA A 540 -24.88 12.67 1.72
C ALA A 540 -25.61 12.71 3.07
N THR A 541 -26.76 13.39 3.16
CA THR A 541 -27.52 13.54 4.41
C THR A 541 -28.20 12.22 4.74
N GLU A 542 -28.95 11.65 3.78
CA GLU A 542 -29.61 10.35 3.97
C GLU A 542 -28.60 9.23 4.26
N LEU A 543 -27.46 9.21 3.55
CA LEU A 543 -26.41 8.22 3.81
C LEU A 543 -25.78 8.37 5.20
N THR A 544 -25.59 9.61 5.68
CA THR A 544 -25.05 9.87 7.02
C THR A 544 -26.02 9.42 8.11
N GLU A 545 -27.31 9.76 7.98
CA GLU A 545 -28.35 9.32 8.93
C GLU A 545 -28.50 7.80 8.95
N ALA A 546 -28.50 7.17 7.77
CA ALA A 546 -28.57 5.71 7.66
C ALA A 546 -27.32 5.04 8.27
N LEU A 547 -26.13 5.62 8.07
CA LEU A 547 -24.89 5.13 8.65
C LEU A 547 -24.90 5.21 10.18
N ASP A 548 -25.33 6.34 10.75
CA ASP A 548 -25.42 6.52 12.21
C ASP A 548 -26.44 5.53 12.83
N ASN A 549 -27.57 5.29 12.16
CA ASN A 549 -28.54 4.28 12.59
C ASN A 549 -27.98 2.85 12.52
N ALA A 550 -27.24 2.53 11.45
CA ALA A 550 -26.64 1.21 11.28
C ALA A 550 -25.52 0.92 12.30
N LEU A 551 -24.74 1.94 12.68
CA LEU A 551 -23.69 1.82 13.70
C LEU A 551 -24.24 1.54 15.12
N ALA A 552 -25.50 1.86 15.39
CA ALA A 552 -26.13 1.55 16.66
C ALA A 552 -26.48 0.05 16.83
N ALA A 553 -26.47 -0.72 15.75
CA ALA A 553 -26.70 -2.17 15.77
C ALA A 553 -25.37 -2.94 15.85
N PRO A 554 -25.26 -3.98 16.70
CA PRO A 554 -24.11 -4.87 16.67
C PRO A 554 -23.97 -5.52 15.29
N THR A 555 -22.75 -5.56 14.77
CA THR A 555 -22.41 -6.26 13.52
C THR A 555 -21.54 -7.46 13.84
N ASP A 556 -22.17 -8.63 13.94
CA ASP A 556 -21.46 -9.90 14.07
C ASP A 556 -20.76 -10.25 12.74
N PRO A 557 -19.61 -10.96 12.78
CA PRO A 557 -18.94 -11.39 11.56
C PRO A 557 -19.82 -12.38 10.81
N VAL A 558 -19.93 -12.21 9.49
CA VAL A 558 -20.73 -13.08 8.62
C VAL A 558 -19.85 -13.94 7.71
N PRO A 559 -20.15 -15.25 7.54
CA PRO A 559 -19.45 -16.10 6.59
C PRO A 559 -19.77 -15.69 5.14
N PRO A 560 -18.91 -16.02 4.16
CA PRO A 560 -19.14 -15.66 2.77
C PRO A 560 -20.38 -16.37 2.19
N LEU A 561 -21.29 -15.58 1.61
CA LEU A 561 -22.48 -16.06 0.92
C LEU A 561 -22.18 -16.18 -0.58
N ARG A 562 -22.42 -17.35 -1.17
CA ARG A 562 -22.17 -17.59 -2.61
C ARG A 562 -23.41 -17.92 -3.43
N THR A 563 -24.46 -18.40 -2.78
CA THR A 563 -25.70 -18.83 -3.46
C THR A 563 -26.89 -18.08 -2.90
N ILE A 564 -27.73 -17.60 -3.81
CA ILE A 564 -29.02 -16.98 -3.51
C ILE A 564 -30.12 -17.68 -4.30
N VAL A 565 -31.34 -17.64 -3.78
CA VAL A 565 -32.53 -18.15 -4.45
C VAL A 565 -33.31 -16.98 -5.03
N LEU A 566 -33.49 -16.95 -6.35
CA LEU A 566 -34.33 -15.99 -7.03
C LEU A 566 -35.73 -16.59 -7.19
N ARG A 567 -36.71 -16.05 -6.48
CA ARG A 567 -38.12 -16.38 -6.70
C ARG A 567 -38.73 -15.47 -7.74
N VAL A 568 -39.46 -16.03 -8.68
CA VAL A 568 -40.07 -15.29 -9.78
C VAL A 568 -41.59 -15.45 -9.69
N GLY A 569 -42.31 -14.33 -9.69
CA GLY A 569 -43.78 -14.29 -9.69
C GLY A 569 -44.36 -14.34 -11.11
N GLU A 570 -45.69 -14.24 -11.23
CA GLU A 570 -46.40 -14.39 -12.52
C GLU A 570 -46.55 -13.07 -13.31
N ASP A 571 -46.16 -11.91 -12.78
CA ASP A 571 -46.29 -10.60 -13.46
C ASP A 571 -45.13 -10.32 -14.44
N GLN A 572 -45.29 -10.82 -15.67
CA GLN A 572 -44.31 -10.64 -16.74
C GLN A 572 -44.04 -9.18 -17.09
N ALA A 573 -45.07 -8.32 -17.08
CA ALA A 573 -44.89 -6.91 -17.44
C ALA A 573 -44.04 -6.18 -16.39
N ALA A 574 -44.15 -6.58 -15.12
CA ALA A 574 -43.29 -6.06 -14.05
C ALA A 574 -41.84 -6.54 -14.18
N LEU A 575 -41.62 -7.81 -14.52
CA LEU A 575 -40.30 -8.37 -14.81
C LEU A 575 -39.58 -7.61 -15.94
N ASP A 576 -40.27 -7.37 -17.05
CA ASP A 576 -39.71 -6.64 -18.19
C ASP A 576 -39.29 -5.20 -17.82
N ARG A 577 -40.05 -4.53 -16.95
CA ARG A 577 -39.71 -3.19 -16.44
C ARG A 577 -38.46 -3.21 -15.56
N VAL A 578 -38.31 -4.22 -14.70
CA VAL A 578 -37.12 -4.39 -13.84
C VAL A 578 -35.88 -4.58 -14.70
N VAL A 579 -35.89 -5.54 -15.63
CA VAL A 579 -34.77 -5.85 -16.53
C VAL A 579 -34.38 -4.63 -17.35
N THR A 580 -35.35 -3.94 -17.95
CA THR A 580 -35.09 -2.75 -18.77
C THR A 580 -34.51 -1.60 -17.93
N GLY A 581 -35.07 -1.38 -16.73
CA GLY A 581 -34.61 -0.34 -15.81
C GLY A 581 -33.18 -0.56 -15.34
N TRP A 582 -32.81 -1.81 -15.04
CA TRP A 582 -31.46 -2.17 -14.61
C TRP A 582 -30.45 -2.06 -15.75
N ALA A 583 -30.76 -2.58 -16.94
CA ALA A 583 -29.89 -2.48 -18.10
C ALA A 583 -29.60 -1.01 -18.48
N SER A 584 -30.62 -0.15 -18.39
CA SER A 584 -30.48 1.28 -18.66
C SER A 584 -29.63 1.99 -17.61
N ALA A 585 -29.76 1.64 -16.34
CA ALA A 585 -29.02 2.28 -15.24
C ALA A 585 -27.58 1.78 -15.11
N PHE A 586 -27.35 0.49 -15.38
CA PHE A 586 -26.06 -0.18 -15.27
C PHE A 586 -25.74 -0.96 -16.56
N PRO A 587 -25.29 -0.28 -17.62
CA PRO A 587 -24.96 -0.95 -18.88
C PRO A 587 -23.90 -2.05 -18.72
N ALA A 588 -22.96 -1.88 -17.79
CA ALA A 588 -21.92 -2.86 -17.48
C ALA A 588 -22.48 -4.18 -16.91
N LEU A 589 -23.67 -4.14 -16.28
CA LEU A 589 -24.38 -5.29 -15.73
C LEU A 589 -25.07 -6.13 -16.82
N ALA A 590 -25.55 -5.47 -17.89
CA ALA A 590 -26.21 -6.16 -19.00
C ALA A 590 -25.21 -6.94 -19.89
N GLY A 591 -23.96 -6.46 -20.01
CA GLY A 591 -22.91 -7.07 -20.85
C GLY A 591 -22.74 -6.38 -22.22
N GLU A 592 -21.55 -6.49 -22.84
CA GLU A 592 -21.33 -6.00 -24.21
C GLU A 592 -22.04 -6.93 -25.21
N GLY A 593 -23.16 -6.49 -25.79
CA GLY A 593 -23.84 -7.19 -26.89
C GLY A 593 -25.22 -7.78 -26.58
N THR A 594 -25.72 -7.64 -25.35
CA THR A 594 -27.09 -8.00 -24.96
C THR A 594 -28.03 -6.82 -25.21
N ALA A 595 -28.23 -6.45 -26.47
CA ALA A 595 -29.51 -5.83 -26.80
C ALA A 595 -30.60 -6.87 -26.45
N PRO A 596 -31.67 -6.51 -25.71
CA PRO A 596 -32.71 -7.47 -25.37
C PRO A 596 -33.22 -8.09 -26.68
N SER A 597 -33.02 -9.40 -26.85
CA SER A 597 -33.65 -10.13 -27.95
C SER A 597 -35.15 -9.91 -27.81
N PRO A 598 -35.90 -9.63 -28.90
CA PRO A 598 -37.33 -9.44 -28.81
C PRO A 598 -37.96 -10.66 -28.11
N ALA A 599 -38.66 -10.38 -27.01
CA ALA A 599 -39.18 -11.38 -26.08
C ALA A 599 -39.87 -12.54 -26.79
N GLU A 600 -39.50 -13.77 -26.46
CA GLU A 600 -40.32 -14.94 -26.80
C GLU A 600 -41.68 -14.82 -26.07
N PRO A 601 -42.79 -15.20 -26.71
CA PRO A 601 -44.15 -14.93 -26.22
C PRO A 601 -44.54 -15.65 -24.91
N ASP A 602 -43.65 -16.44 -24.31
CA ASP A 602 -43.88 -17.20 -23.07
C ASP A 602 -43.23 -16.58 -21.82
N GLY A 603 -42.53 -15.45 -21.95
CA GLY A 603 -41.94 -14.73 -20.82
C GLY A 603 -40.63 -15.31 -20.27
N SER A 604 -40.11 -16.41 -20.85
CA SER A 604 -38.82 -17.02 -20.46
C SER A 604 -37.65 -16.03 -20.56
N GLY A 605 -37.51 -15.29 -21.66
CA GLY A 605 -36.34 -14.44 -21.90
C GLY A 605 -35.98 -13.43 -20.78
N SER A 606 -36.95 -12.86 -20.07
CA SER A 606 -36.70 -11.86 -19.02
C SER A 606 -36.23 -12.47 -17.70
N VAL A 607 -36.61 -13.72 -17.41
CA VAL A 607 -36.16 -14.45 -16.21
C VAL A 607 -34.70 -14.85 -16.36
N GLU A 608 -34.33 -15.39 -17.52
CA GLU A 608 -32.94 -15.77 -17.78
C GLU A 608 -32.05 -14.53 -17.83
N THR A 609 -32.51 -13.43 -18.44
CA THR A 609 -31.77 -12.15 -18.45
C THR A 609 -31.56 -11.60 -17.04
N LEU A 610 -32.58 -11.65 -16.17
CA LEU A 610 -32.46 -11.22 -14.78
C LEU A 610 -31.46 -12.11 -14.00
N ALA A 611 -31.52 -13.43 -14.19
CA ALA A 611 -30.56 -14.36 -13.61
C ALA A 611 -29.13 -14.08 -14.10
N ASP A 612 -28.95 -13.83 -15.40
CA ASP A 612 -27.65 -13.48 -16.00
C ASP A 612 -27.09 -12.17 -15.45
N MET A 613 -27.94 -11.14 -15.26
CA MET A 613 -27.53 -9.89 -14.61
C MET A 613 -27.04 -10.13 -13.18
N ILE A 614 -27.76 -10.95 -12.39
CA ILE A 614 -27.36 -11.27 -11.01
C ILE A 614 -26.10 -12.14 -10.99
N HIS A 615 -25.95 -13.08 -11.93
CA HIS A 615 -24.70 -13.81 -12.14
C HIS A 615 -23.54 -12.87 -12.49
N GLY A 616 -23.81 -11.81 -13.25
CA GLY A 616 -22.86 -10.73 -13.55
C GLY A 616 -22.35 -10.00 -12.29
N LEU A 617 -23.10 -10.04 -11.18
CA LEU A 617 -22.65 -9.54 -9.87
C LEU A 617 -21.71 -10.50 -9.13
N GLY A 618 -21.40 -11.66 -9.69
CA GLY A 618 -20.56 -12.68 -9.05
C GLY A 618 -21.32 -13.63 -8.13
N LEU A 619 -22.65 -13.61 -8.16
CA LEU A 619 -23.50 -14.48 -7.33
C LEU A 619 -23.91 -15.74 -8.10
N THR A 620 -24.07 -16.84 -7.38
CA THR A 620 -24.75 -18.03 -7.92
C THR A 620 -26.23 -17.93 -7.61
N VAL A 621 -27.09 -18.14 -8.60
CA VAL A 621 -28.54 -17.98 -8.47
C VAL A 621 -29.23 -19.32 -8.72
N GLU A 622 -30.10 -19.71 -7.79
CA GLU A 622 -31.07 -20.79 -8.00
C GLU A 622 -32.44 -20.18 -8.30
N VAL A 623 -32.97 -20.36 -9.51
CA VAL A 623 -34.26 -19.80 -9.91
C VAL A 623 -35.40 -20.73 -9.49
N ARG A 624 -36.39 -20.20 -8.77
CA ARG A 624 -37.61 -20.91 -8.37
C ARG A 624 -38.85 -20.13 -8.83
N ARG A 625 -39.74 -20.78 -9.57
CA ARG A 625 -41.04 -20.18 -9.93
C ARG A 625 -42.01 -20.38 -8.77
N ASP A 626 -42.65 -19.30 -8.34
CA ASP A 626 -43.55 -19.32 -7.20
C ASP A 626 -44.96 -18.86 -7.63
N ALA A 627 -45.88 -19.81 -7.76
CA ALA A 627 -47.26 -19.54 -8.19
C ALA A 627 -48.07 -18.76 -7.12
N ASP A 628 -47.59 -18.74 -5.87
CA ASP A 628 -48.29 -18.08 -4.75
C ASP A 628 -47.88 -16.60 -4.58
N ALA A 629 -46.91 -16.10 -5.37
CA ALA A 629 -46.41 -14.72 -5.33
C ALA A 629 -47.17 -13.77 -6.28
N ALA A 630 -48.51 -13.75 -6.21
CA ALA A 630 -49.35 -12.95 -7.08
C ALA A 630 -49.09 -11.43 -6.91
N GLY A 631 -48.69 -10.75 -8.00
CA GLY A 631 -48.46 -9.30 -8.05
C GLY A 631 -47.03 -8.84 -7.77
N VAL A 632 -46.10 -9.74 -7.46
CA VAL A 632 -44.67 -9.44 -7.26
C VAL A 632 -43.88 -9.82 -8.52
N ALA A 633 -42.95 -8.98 -8.97
CA ALA A 633 -42.11 -9.27 -10.14
C ALA A 633 -41.13 -10.43 -9.86
N ALA A 634 -40.23 -10.23 -8.89
CA ALA A 634 -39.30 -11.22 -8.39
C ALA A 634 -38.90 -10.91 -6.94
N THR A 635 -38.41 -11.89 -6.21
CA THR A 635 -37.95 -11.78 -4.83
C THR A 635 -36.60 -12.47 -4.69
N LEU A 636 -35.62 -11.78 -4.13
CA LEU A 636 -34.34 -12.38 -3.76
C LEU A 636 -34.43 -12.95 -2.35
N GLU A 637 -34.17 -14.24 -2.21
CA GLU A 637 -34.03 -14.92 -0.93
C GLU A 637 -32.60 -15.40 -0.75
N TRP A 638 -32.02 -15.17 0.42
CA TRP A 638 -30.78 -15.82 0.81
C TRP A 638 -31.04 -16.71 2.01
N ALA A 639 -30.57 -17.94 1.90
CA ALA A 639 -30.65 -18.93 2.95
C ALA A 639 -29.24 -19.17 3.49
N VAL A 640 -29.02 -18.81 4.76
CA VAL A 640 -27.84 -19.24 5.50
C VAL A 640 -28.10 -20.67 5.99
N ALA A 641 -27.14 -21.59 5.86
CA ALA A 641 -27.29 -22.95 6.36
C ALA A 641 -27.62 -22.94 7.87
N GLY A 642 -28.87 -23.28 8.22
CA GLY A 642 -29.37 -23.25 9.60
C GLY A 642 -29.82 -21.88 10.14
N GLY A 643 -29.88 -20.83 9.31
CA GLY A 643 -30.23 -19.46 9.71
C GLY A 643 -31.56 -18.93 9.15
N PRO A 644 -31.96 -17.71 9.55
CA PRO A 644 -33.16 -17.05 9.03
C PRO A 644 -33.03 -16.76 7.52
N THR A 645 -34.10 -17.05 6.77
CA THR A 645 -34.22 -16.62 5.37
C THR A 645 -34.76 -15.19 5.36
N VAL A 646 -34.10 -14.31 4.62
CA VAL A 646 -34.60 -12.95 4.41
C VAL A 646 -34.94 -12.83 2.93
N SER A 647 -36.12 -12.27 2.66
CA SER A 647 -36.70 -12.16 1.32
C SER A 647 -36.86 -10.68 0.99
N MET A 648 -36.51 -10.30 -0.25
CA MET A 648 -36.54 -8.91 -0.68
C MET A 648 -37.16 -8.76 -2.06
N PRO A 649 -38.27 -8.02 -2.17
CA PRO A 649 -38.98 -7.85 -3.44
C PRO A 649 -38.22 -6.89 -4.37
N LEU A 650 -38.09 -7.30 -5.64
CA LEU A 650 -37.51 -6.53 -6.73
C LEU A 650 -38.64 -5.89 -7.56
N GLU A 651 -39.39 -4.97 -6.97
CA GLU A 651 -40.51 -4.31 -7.65
C GLU A 651 -40.08 -2.97 -8.25
N SER A 652 -40.36 -2.77 -9.55
CA SER A 652 -40.20 -1.45 -10.18
C SER A 652 -41.44 -0.59 -9.88
N GLY A 653 -41.30 0.38 -8.98
CA GLY A 653 -42.22 1.52 -8.89
C GLY A 653 -42.01 2.46 -10.08
N GLU A 654 -43.09 3.10 -10.57
CA GLU A 654 -43.08 4.00 -11.75
C GLU A 654 -42.07 5.17 -11.70
N ARG A 655 -41.43 5.44 -10.54
CA ARG A 655 -40.53 6.59 -10.33
C ARG A 655 -39.04 6.28 -10.17
N ASN A 656 -38.62 5.05 -9.83
CA ASN A 656 -37.19 4.70 -9.69
C ASN A 656 -36.94 3.18 -9.76
N PRO A 657 -36.50 2.62 -10.89
CA PRO A 657 -36.24 1.19 -11.05
C PRO A 657 -34.94 0.69 -10.39
N VAL A 658 -34.07 1.59 -9.92
CA VAL A 658 -32.71 1.28 -9.46
C VAL A 658 -32.63 1.04 -7.95
N ALA A 659 -33.50 1.71 -7.18
CA ALA A 659 -33.50 1.66 -5.72
C ALA A 659 -33.62 0.23 -5.14
N PRO A 660 -34.54 -0.65 -5.59
CA PRO A 660 -34.66 -2.00 -5.05
C PRO A 660 -33.42 -2.86 -5.27
N LEU A 661 -32.72 -2.70 -6.40
CA LEU A 661 -31.47 -3.43 -6.67
C LEU A 661 -30.36 -3.00 -5.72
N LEU A 662 -30.22 -1.70 -5.48
CA LEU A 662 -29.18 -1.16 -4.62
C LEU A 662 -29.41 -1.51 -3.15
N ASP A 663 -30.67 -1.44 -2.68
CA ASP A 663 -31.06 -1.97 -1.38
C ASP A 663 -30.72 -3.47 -1.29
N ALA A 664 -30.97 -4.20 -2.39
CA ALA A 664 -30.68 -5.61 -2.41
C ALA A 664 -29.20 -5.95 -2.35
N ALA A 665 -28.39 -5.24 -3.11
CA ALA A 665 -26.94 -5.38 -3.07
C ALA A 665 -26.38 -5.00 -1.68
N ALA A 666 -26.92 -3.95 -1.05
CA ALA A 666 -26.52 -3.55 0.30
C ALA A 666 -26.80 -4.66 1.32
N ALA A 667 -28.02 -5.20 1.32
CA ALA A 667 -28.38 -6.30 2.21
C ALA A 667 -27.49 -7.53 1.95
N LEU A 668 -27.43 -8.01 0.70
CA LEU A 668 -26.61 -9.18 0.36
C LEU A 668 -25.15 -9.03 0.80
N PHE A 669 -24.56 -7.85 0.62
CA PHE A 669 -23.22 -7.57 1.11
C PHE A 669 -23.11 -7.75 2.63
N THR A 670 -24.04 -7.20 3.41
CA THR A 670 -24.07 -7.36 4.88
C THR A 670 -24.27 -8.81 5.33
N PHE A 671 -24.82 -9.68 4.46
CA PHE A 671 -24.94 -11.12 4.70
C PHE A 671 -23.76 -11.94 4.18
N GLY A 672 -22.67 -11.29 3.78
CA GLY A 672 -21.43 -11.97 3.39
C GLY A 672 -21.29 -12.19 1.88
N ALA A 673 -22.20 -11.69 1.04
CA ALA A 673 -22.09 -11.84 -0.41
C ALA A 673 -20.88 -11.10 -0.98
N GLU A 674 -20.12 -11.73 -1.87
CA GLU A 674 -19.06 -11.08 -2.64
C GLU A 674 -19.63 -10.54 -3.95
N LEU A 675 -19.68 -9.21 -4.05
CA LEU A 675 -20.32 -8.52 -5.18
C LEU A 675 -19.29 -7.87 -6.10
N ARG A 676 -19.51 -8.03 -7.41
CA ARG A 676 -18.80 -7.32 -8.48
C ARG A 676 -19.29 -5.88 -8.59
N TRP A 677 -18.88 -5.06 -7.64
CA TRP A 677 -19.29 -3.66 -7.52
C TRP A 677 -18.91 -2.78 -8.72
N ASP A 678 -17.91 -3.19 -9.49
CA ASP A 678 -17.53 -2.56 -10.77
C ASP A 678 -18.68 -2.53 -11.77
N ARG A 679 -19.62 -3.49 -11.69
CA ARG A 679 -20.81 -3.59 -12.53
C ARG A 679 -21.94 -2.64 -12.11
N LEU A 680 -21.92 -2.15 -10.87
CA LEU A 680 -22.90 -1.22 -10.29
C LEU A 680 -22.34 0.21 -10.15
N ARG A 681 -21.57 0.64 -11.16
CA ARG A 681 -20.96 1.96 -11.23
C ARG A 681 -21.95 2.96 -11.84
N ALA A 682 -22.29 4.00 -11.09
CA ALA A 682 -23.10 5.10 -11.60
C ALA A 682 -22.35 5.86 -12.73
N PRO A 683 -23.07 6.37 -13.75
CA PRO A 683 -22.45 7.19 -14.80
C PRO A 683 -21.68 8.38 -14.19
N GLY A 684 -20.40 8.52 -14.56
CA GLY A 684 -19.52 9.59 -14.08
C GLY A 684 -18.87 9.38 -12.70
N ALA A 685 -19.26 8.36 -11.93
CA ALA A 685 -18.58 8.01 -10.68
C ALA A 685 -17.14 7.59 -10.97
N ARG A 686 -16.18 8.03 -10.17
CA ARG A 686 -14.75 7.72 -10.33
C ARG A 686 -14.14 7.20 -9.04
N LEU A 687 -13.02 6.50 -9.17
CA LEU A 687 -12.21 6.13 -8.01
C LEU A 687 -11.53 7.38 -7.44
N LEU A 688 -11.55 7.51 -6.11
CA LEU A 688 -10.95 8.60 -5.36
C LEU A 688 -9.73 8.10 -4.59
N SER A 689 -8.68 8.93 -4.51
CA SER A 689 -7.43 8.61 -3.82
C SER A 689 -7.33 9.16 -2.39
N ASP A 690 -8.25 10.03 -2.03
CA ASP A 690 -8.29 10.84 -0.80
C ASP A 690 -9.47 10.45 0.10
N LEU A 691 -9.69 9.14 0.22
CA LEU A 691 -10.63 8.58 1.18
C LEU A 691 -9.88 7.95 2.37
N PRO A 692 -10.53 7.85 3.54
CA PRO A 692 -10.01 7.10 4.67
C PRO A 692 -9.58 5.69 4.26
N THR A 693 -8.45 5.27 4.78
CA THR A 693 -7.89 3.93 4.64
C THR A 693 -8.22 3.08 5.86
N TYR A 694 -7.90 1.79 5.81
CA TYR A 694 -8.17 0.86 6.91
C TYR A 694 -7.57 1.34 8.26
N PRO A 695 -8.38 1.41 9.34
CA PRO A 695 -7.90 1.82 10.66
C PRO A 695 -7.24 0.62 11.38
N PHE A 696 -5.94 0.45 11.18
CA PHE A 696 -5.16 -0.62 11.80
C PHE A 696 -5.17 -0.53 13.33
N ARG A 697 -5.27 -1.67 14.01
CA ARG A 697 -5.12 -1.74 15.46
C ARG A 697 -3.70 -1.37 15.86
N ARG A 698 -3.59 -0.51 16.88
CA ARG A 698 -2.29 -0.14 17.45
C ARG A 698 -1.96 -1.07 18.61
N ARG A 699 -1.23 -2.17 18.35
CA ARG A 699 -0.69 -3.06 19.40
C ARG A 699 0.82 -3.02 19.44
N ARG A 700 1.39 -2.90 20.64
CA ARG A 700 2.83 -2.78 20.85
C ARG A 700 3.54 -4.13 20.65
N TYR A 701 4.53 -4.15 19.77
CA TYR A 701 5.48 -5.23 19.56
C TYR A 701 6.90 -4.67 19.62
N TRP A 702 7.70 -5.16 20.58
CA TRP A 702 9.07 -4.71 20.75
C TRP A 702 9.92 -5.83 21.37
N ILE A 703 11.21 -5.88 21.03
CA ILE A 703 12.18 -6.71 21.73
C ILE A 703 12.45 -6.06 23.08
N GLU A 704 12.08 -6.73 24.17
CA GLU A 704 12.29 -6.21 25.53
C GLU A 704 13.78 -5.88 25.78
N GLU A 705 14.05 -4.69 26.31
CA GLU A 705 15.38 -4.29 26.78
C GLU A 705 15.57 -4.79 28.23
N PRO A 706 16.76 -5.28 28.63
CA PRO A 706 17.03 -5.43 30.05
C PRO A 706 17.02 -4.04 30.69
N HIS A 707 16.38 -3.92 31.85
CA HIS A 707 16.56 -2.76 32.71
C HIS A 707 18.05 -2.60 33.01
N TRP A 708 18.69 -1.54 32.51
CA TRP A 708 20.04 -1.18 32.91
C TRP A 708 19.98 -0.58 34.32
N GLY A 709 19.78 -1.44 35.31
CA GLY A 709 19.98 -1.09 36.71
C GLY A 709 21.47 -0.88 36.95
N ALA A 710 21.84 0.29 37.48
CA ALA A 710 23.15 0.52 38.06
C ALA A 710 23.31 -0.38 39.30
N ASP A 711 23.65 -1.65 39.08
CA ASP A 711 24.27 -2.56 40.05
C ASP A 711 24.70 -3.83 39.29
N ALA A 712 25.80 -3.71 38.54
CA ALA A 712 26.59 -4.88 38.16
C ALA A 712 27.37 -5.36 39.40
N ALA A 713 26.66 -5.96 40.35
CA ALA A 713 27.26 -6.77 41.40
C ALA A 713 27.35 -8.23 40.90
N ALA A 714 28.51 -8.84 41.12
CA ALA A 714 28.90 -10.18 40.67
C ALA A 714 27.86 -11.26 41.02
N PRO A 715 27.79 -12.38 40.25
CA PRO A 715 26.87 -13.46 40.56
C PRO A 715 27.34 -14.19 41.81
N ASP A 716 26.63 -13.96 42.92
CA ASP A 716 26.77 -14.76 44.13
C ASP A 716 25.94 -16.04 43.99
N ALA A 717 26.55 -17.15 44.39
CA ALA A 717 25.97 -18.47 44.31
C ALA A 717 24.92 -18.67 45.42
N GLY A 718 23.69 -19.03 45.04
CA GLY A 718 22.82 -19.86 45.89
C GLY A 718 21.40 -19.36 46.20
N THR A 719 20.50 -20.33 46.12
CA THR A 719 19.19 -20.50 46.80
C THR A 719 17.96 -19.73 46.30
N SER A 720 17.25 -20.41 45.39
CA SER A 720 15.87 -20.91 45.53
C SER A 720 14.75 -19.97 46.01
N GLY A 721 13.71 -19.85 45.17
CA GLY A 721 12.31 -19.89 45.64
C GLY A 721 11.33 -18.96 44.90
N LEU A 722 10.13 -19.50 44.63
CA LEU A 722 8.93 -18.95 43.97
C LEU A 722 8.88 -19.28 42.45
N GLY A 723 8.07 -20.20 41.92
CA GLY A 723 6.87 -20.85 42.45
C GLY A 723 5.72 -20.69 41.45
N ALA A 724 5.85 -21.27 40.26
CA ALA A 724 4.75 -21.54 39.33
C ALA A 724 4.81 -23.04 38.99
N PRO A 725 3.67 -23.75 38.85
CA PRO A 725 3.68 -25.20 38.75
C PRO A 725 4.35 -25.62 37.45
N ALA A 726 5.54 -26.20 37.56
CA ALA A 726 6.10 -27.01 36.51
C ALA A 726 5.08 -28.12 36.20
N ALA A 727 4.63 -28.19 34.95
CA ALA A 727 3.96 -29.36 34.44
C ALA A 727 4.86 -30.55 34.74
N THR A 728 4.46 -31.34 35.72
CA THR A 728 5.16 -32.54 36.13
C THR A 728 5.24 -33.46 34.92
N GLY A 729 6.45 -33.84 34.53
CA GLY A 729 6.75 -34.84 33.51
C GLY A 729 6.29 -36.23 33.92
N VAL A 730 4.97 -36.41 34.02
CA VAL A 730 4.28 -37.69 34.07
C VAL A 730 3.61 -37.86 32.70
N PRO A 731 3.93 -38.93 31.94
CA PRO A 731 3.13 -39.31 30.78
C PRO A 731 1.69 -39.49 31.25
N VAL A 732 0.78 -38.63 30.80
CA VAL A 732 -0.66 -38.89 30.98
C VAL A 732 -0.99 -39.90 29.89
N SER A 733 -1.36 -41.12 30.28
CA SER A 733 -1.82 -42.14 29.32
C SER A 733 -3.05 -41.61 28.60
N LEU A 734 -3.05 -41.76 27.27
CA LEU A 734 -4.15 -41.39 26.37
C LEU A 734 -5.50 -41.95 26.84
N ALA A 735 -5.49 -43.11 27.51
CA ALA A 735 -6.66 -43.76 28.10
C ALA A 735 -7.37 -42.97 29.22
N SER A 736 -6.88 -41.79 29.62
CA SER A 736 -7.44 -40.99 30.73
C SER A 736 -8.08 -39.66 30.32
N LEU A 737 -8.01 -39.26 29.04
CA LEU A 737 -8.57 -38.00 28.55
C LEU A 737 -9.84 -38.25 27.74
N SER A 738 -10.91 -37.54 28.07
CA SER A 738 -12.10 -37.44 27.20
C SER A 738 -11.79 -36.62 25.93
N PRO A 739 -12.56 -36.78 24.84
CA PRO A 739 -12.37 -35.98 23.62
C PRO A 739 -12.36 -34.47 23.88
N ALA A 740 -13.21 -33.99 24.78
CA ALA A 740 -13.27 -32.57 25.16
C ALA A 740 -12.01 -32.10 25.91
N GLU A 741 -11.42 -32.95 26.76
CA GLU A 741 -10.16 -32.63 27.46
C GLU A 741 -8.96 -32.63 26.50
N MET A 742 -8.97 -33.51 25.48
CA MET A 742 -7.96 -33.53 24.42
C MET A 742 -8.02 -32.26 23.57
N GLU A 743 -9.22 -31.87 23.11
CA GLU A 743 -9.42 -30.63 22.36
C GLU A 743 -8.98 -29.39 23.17
N ALA A 744 -9.32 -29.34 24.46
CA ALA A 744 -8.89 -28.25 25.35
C ALA A 744 -7.37 -28.19 25.53
N TYR A 745 -6.70 -29.35 25.63
CA TYR A 745 -5.24 -29.42 25.70
C TYR A 745 -4.58 -28.92 24.41
N LEU A 746 -5.04 -29.41 23.25
CA LEU A 746 -4.51 -29.01 21.95
C LEU A 746 -4.71 -27.51 21.70
N LEU A 747 -5.85 -26.95 22.11
CA LEU A 747 -6.09 -25.49 22.06
C LEU A 747 -5.13 -24.72 22.99
N ALA A 748 -4.84 -25.23 24.18
CA ALA A 748 -3.89 -24.60 25.10
C ALA A 748 -2.46 -24.59 24.55
N GLU A 749 -2.00 -25.72 23.98
CA GLU A 749 -0.68 -25.82 23.35
C GLU A 749 -0.58 -24.93 22.11
N LEU A 750 -1.63 -24.87 21.28
CA LEU A 750 -1.67 -24.00 20.11
C LEU A 750 -1.59 -22.52 20.51
N ARG A 751 -2.33 -22.11 21.56
CA ARG A 751 -2.25 -20.75 22.13
C ARG A 751 -0.84 -20.41 22.59
N GLU A 752 -0.16 -21.35 23.26
CA GLU A 752 1.20 -21.15 23.73
C GLU A 752 2.20 -21.00 22.57
N VAL A 753 2.09 -21.84 21.54
CA VAL A 753 2.95 -21.81 20.35
C VAL A 753 2.83 -20.49 19.60
N LEU A 754 1.60 -20.00 19.40
CA LEU A 754 1.31 -18.72 18.75
C LEU A 754 1.60 -17.51 19.65
N GLN A 755 1.83 -17.74 20.95
CA GLN A 755 1.93 -16.73 22.02
C GLN A 755 0.68 -15.83 22.10
N GLU A 756 -0.51 -16.41 21.93
CA GLU A 756 -1.77 -15.67 21.98
C GLU A 756 -2.28 -15.52 23.42
N THR A 757 -2.62 -14.29 23.80
CA THR A 757 -3.10 -13.96 25.15
C THR A 757 -4.61 -14.11 25.30
N GLY A 758 -5.36 -13.97 24.20
CA GLY A 758 -6.82 -14.14 24.15
C GLY A 758 -7.25 -15.56 23.81
N GLU A 759 -8.58 -15.77 23.70
CA GLU A 759 -9.14 -16.98 23.10
C GLU A 759 -8.89 -16.97 21.59
N LEU A 760 -8.62 -18.14 21.01
CA LEU A 760 -8.51 -18.30 19.57
C LEU A 760 -9.92 -18.32 18.98
N ASP A 761 -10.11 -17.56 17.90
CA ASP A 761 -11.36 -17.54 17.15
C ASP A 761 -11.53 -18.90 16.43
N PRO A 762 -12.54 -19.71 16.78
CA PRO A 762 -12.70 -21.07 16.28
C PRO A 762 -12.96 -21.14 14.77
N GLU A 763 -13.47 -20.06 14.18
CA GLU A 763 -13.84 -19.98 12.76
C GLU A 763 -12.68 -19.58 11.85
N ARG A 764 -11.55 -19.13 12.42
CA ARG A 764 -10.36 -18.76 11.62
C ARG A 764 -9.60 -20.00 11.18
N SER A 765 -8.93 -19.92 10.03
CA SER A 765 -7.93 -20.91 9.65
C SER A 765 -6.68 -20.80 10.54
N PHE A 766 -5.82 -21.83 10.52
CA PHE A 766 -4.53 -21.78 11.21
C PHE A 766 -3.67 -20.60 10.74
N LEU A 767 -3.68 -20.32 9.43
CA LEU A 767 -2.93 -19.21 8.84
C LEU A 767 -3.51 -17.84 9.24
N ASP A 768 -4.84 -17.71 9.32
CA ASP A 768 -5.49 -16.47 9.77
C ASP A 768 -5.33 -16.20 11.26
N ALA A 769 -5.07 -17.25 12.04
CA ALA A 769 -4.66 -17.14 13.44
C ALA A 769 -3.17 -16.79 13.61
N GLY A 770 -2.45 -16.52 12.51
CA GLY A 770 -1.03 -16.17 12.52
C GLY A 770 -0.09 -17.37 12.51
N GLY A 771 -0.61 -18.57 12.27
CA GLY A 771 0.19 -19.77 12.09
C GLY A 771 0.95 -19.80 10.77
N ASP A 772 2.03 -20.57 10.75
CA ASP A 772 2.95 -20.77 9.63
C ASP A 772 3.62 -22.15 9.72
N SER A 773 4.52 -22.47 8.78
CA SER A 773 5.22 -23.75 8.76
C SER A 773 6.08 -24.01 10.01
N PHE A 774 6.54 -22.96 10.69
CA PHE A 774 7.38 -23.12 11.88
C PHE A 774 6.52 -23.42 13.11
N THR A 775 5.47 -22.63 13.33
CA THR A 775 4.51 -22.84 14.41
C THR A 775 3.75 -24.15 14.23
N SER A 776 3.45 -24.58 13.00
CA SER A 776 2.87 -25.91 12.75
C SER A 776 3.83 -27.02 13.18
N THR A 777 5.12 -26.89 12.85
CA THR A 777 6.15 -27.85 13.25
C THR A 777 6.31 -27.88 14.77
N LEU A 778 6.39 -26.71 15.42
CA LEU A 778 6.52 -26.60 16.88
C LEU A 778 5.30 -27.19 17.59
N PHE A 779 4.10 -26.92 17.08
CA PHE A 779 2.85 -27.46 17.61
C PHE A 779 2.83 -28.99 17.51
N ILE A 780 3.13 -29.57 16.34
CA ILE A 780 3.22 -31.02 16.19
C ILE A 780 4.31 -31.62 17.06
N THR A 781 5.50 -31.00 17.14
CA THR A 781 6.57 -31.49 18.02
C THR A 781 6.13 -31.56 19.48
N LYS A 782 5.42 -30.54 19.98
CA LYS A 782 4.86 -30.57 21.35
C LYS A 782 3.83 -31.67 21.55
N VAL A 783 2.94 -31.88 20.58
CA VAL A 783 1.96 -32.97 20.61
C VAL A 783 2.66 -34.33 20.59
N GLU A 784 3.69 -34.50 19.76
CA GLU A 784 4.49 -35.72 19.65
C GLU A 784 5.33 -36.02 20.89
N GLU A 785 5.95 -35.00 21.50
CA GLU A 785 6.67 -35.13 22.77
C GLU A 785 5.75 -35.60 23.90
N ARG A 786 4.46 -35.23 23.81
CA ARG A 786 3.47 -35.56 24.83
C ARG A 786 2.82 -36.93 24.64
N PHE A 787 2.44 -37.27 23.41
CA PHE A 787 1.58 -38.42 23.11
C PHE A 787 2.24 -39.51 22.28
N HIS A 788 3.36 -39.24 21.60
CA HIS A 788 4.11 -40.22 20.79
C HIS A 788 3.25 -40.93 19.71
N VAL A 789 2.47 -40.16 18.94
CA VAL A 789 1.46 -40.70 17.99
C VAL A 789 1.90 -40.64 16.52
N GLY A 790 3.17 -40.31 16.24
CA GLY A 790 3.74 -40.35 14.90
C GLY A 790 3.15 -39.33 13.93
N LEU A 791 2.62 -38.21 14.42
CA LEU A 791 2.12 -37.10 13.62
C LEU A 791 3.24 -36.36 12.91
N THR A 792 2.92 -35.88 11.70
CA THR A 792 3.80 -34.98 10.95
C THR A 792 3.11 -33.65 10.66
N PRO A 793 3.86 -32.55 10.48
CA PRO A 793 3.27 -31.24 10.15
C PRO A 793 2.43 -31.22 8.86
N GLU A 794 2.67 -32.14 7.93
CA GLU A 794 1.91 -32.28 6.68
C GLU A 794 0.48 -32.80 6.89
N GLU A 795 0.21 -33.41 8.05
CA GLU A 795 -1.10 -33.96 8.40
C GLU A 795 -2.03 -32.92 9.05
N LEU A 796 -1.54 -31.70 9.30
CA LEU A 796 -2.37 -30.59 9.80
C LEU A 796 -3.17 -29.97 8.66
N PRO A 797 -4.51 -29.99 8.72
CA PRO A 797 -5.34 -29.34 7.71
C PRO A 797 -5.40 -27.82 7.97
N LEU A 798 -4.35 -27.09 7.57
CA LEU A 798 -4.15 -25.67 7.88
C LEU A 798 -5.24 -24.74 7.33
N ASP A 799 -5.96 -25.18 6.30
CA ASP A 799 -7.02 -24.43 5.62
C ASP A 799 -8.40 -24.55 6.32
N LEU A 800 -8.54 -25.46 7.30
CA LEU A 800 -9.80 -25.62 8.02
C LEU A 800 -9.95 -24.62 9.17
N PRO A 801 -11.19 -24.29 9.57
CA PRO A 801 -11.44 -23.58 10.81
C PRO A 801 -10.73 -24.26 11.99
N LEU A 802 -10.17 -23.47 12.90
CA LEU A 802 -9.40 -23.95 14.04
C LEU A 802 -10.18 -24.98 14.86
N ALA A 803 -11.49 -24.79 15.07
CA ALA A 803 -12.32 -25.77 15.78
C ALA A 803 -12.37 -27.12 15.05
N GLU A 804 -12.55 -27.12 13.72
CA GLU A 804 -12.58 -28.34 12.92
C GLU A 804 -11.20 -28.99 12.85
N MET A 805 -10.14 -28.20 12.69
CA MET A 805 -8.75 -28.65 12.70
C MET A 805 -8.41 -29.35 14.01
N ILE A 806 -8.74 -28.72 15.15
CA ILE A 806 -8.49 -29.28 16.49
C ILE A 806 -9.30 -30.54 16.73
N SER A 807 -10.58 -30.57 16.34
CA SER A 807 -11.41 -31.76 16.53
C SER A 807 -10.92 -32.95 15.70
N LYS A 808 -10.51 -32.70 14.45
CA LYS A 808 -9.87 -33.72 13.59
C LYS A 808 -8.55 -34.20 14.16
N LEU A 809 -7.73 -33.29 14.66
CA LEU A 809 -6.45 -33.63 15.28
C LEU A 809 -6.66 -34.44 16.57
N ALA A 810 -7.59 -34.05 17.43
CA ALA A 810 -7.96 -34.79 18.64
C ALA A 810 -8.40 -36.22 18.29
N ALA A 811 -9.27 -36.38 17.30
CA ALA A 811 -9.69 -37.70 16.82
C ALA A 811 -8.50 -38.54 16.31
N SER A 812 -7.58 -37.94 15.55
CA SER A 812 -6.38 -38.61 15.06
C SER A 812 -5.43 -39.03 16.18
N VAL A 813 -5.19 -38.15 17.16
CA VAL A 813 -4.36 -38.43 18.35
C VAL A 813 -4.96 -39.57 19.15
N THR A 814 -6.27 -39.58 19.39
CA THR A 814 -6.96 -40.66 20.11
C THR A 814 -6.87 -41.99 19.35
N LEU A 815 -7.12 -42.00 18.03
CA LEU A 815 -7.05 -43.21 17.19
C LEU A 815 -5.65 -43.84 17.21
N ARG A 816 -4.61 -43.02 16.98
CA ARG A 816 -3.22 -43.50 16.95
C ARG A 816 -2.70 -43.89 18.33
N GLY A 817 -3.18 -43.21 19.37
CA GLY A 817 -2.92 -43.58 20.76
C GLY A 817 -3.47 -44.96 21.12
N ASP A 818 -4.71 -45.25 20.73
CA ASP A 818 -5.34 -46.57 20.91
C ASP A 818 -4.62 -47.68 20.14
N GLU A 819 -4.05 -47.37 18.96
CA GLU A 819 -3.25 -48.31 18.16
C GLU A 819 -1.87 -48.57 18.79
N ALA A 820 -1.21 -47.53 19.31
CA ALA A 820 0.07 -47.65 20.02
C ALA A 820 -0.05 -48.42 21.35
N GLU A 821 -1.17 -48.28 22.07
CA GLU A 821 -1.45 -49.08 23.28
C GLU A 821 -1.84 -50.55 22.97
N ARG A 822 -2.24 -50.86 21.71
CA ARG A 822 -2.59 -52.22 21.25
C ARG A 822 -1.42 -53.01 20.67
N GLU A 823 -0.32 -52.38 20.30
CA GLU A 823 0.91 -53.09 19.94
C GLU A 823 1.66 -53.52 21.22
N PRO A 824 1.73 -54.82 21.55
CA PRO A 824 2.55 -55.26 22.67
C PRO A 824 4.02 -55.04 22.29
N SER A 825 4.75 -54.33 23.16
CA SER A 825 6.22 -54.25 23.17
C SER A 825 6.84 -55.58 22.72
N ALA A 826 7.39 -55.60 21.50
CA ALA A 826 8.17 -56.71 20.96
C ALA A 826 9.67 -56.45 21.13
#